data_AF-A0A931U3H8-F1
#
_entry.id   AF-A0A931U3H8-F1
#
_cell.length_a   1.000
_cell.length_b   1.000
_cell.length_c   1.000
_cell.angle_alpha   90.00
_cell.angle_beta   90.00
_cell.angle_gamma   90.00
#
_symmetry.space_group_name_H-M   'P 1'
#
loop_
_entity.id
_entity.type
_entity.pdbx_description
1 polymer ?
#
loop_
_entity_poly.entity_id
_entity_poly.type
_entity_poly.pdbx_seq_one_letter_code
_entity_poly.pdbx_strand_id
1 'polypeptide(L)'
;MRWVVQSYRTGKVELVEAPAPTAGPGRVHVRTQASLVSIGTERYMLEMARKSLLGKALARPDLVRQLIAKAQTEGLAEAWQQAVGRLDTPVPLGYSSAGLVADVGPGVAGLAVGDRVACAGSGWAAHAELASVPANLCVKVPDGVDAEAAAFVALGGIALEAVRMAQVGLGERVVVIGLGLLGQIAVQLLAALALDHGAEAGATDYAQLAALCRQRTAGHGADAVVILAATPSDEPLARAAELCRERGRIVAAGLVGLEVPRKPFYDKELELVVSRAWGPGLYDPRYAEQGHDYPLAYARWTAQRNTEEFLSQVAKGAVRVGHLVTHRWPFDRAVEAYEMILEGGEPYIGVLLTYPDDAPRATASGVVWLATGGDDRAPSVDGRRAAIAQRAVGIGLIGAGQHAKGTLLPALRGLPGIALRGVATASGLTARHAATKFGFAYCASDYREVLDDPQIDLVVVATRHGTHARLAAEALAAGKHVFVEKPLALDLAQLHAVVDAARAQPAAYLMVDFNRRFSPFARWLKERFAGCAEPLAVHCTVNAGPVPPDHWTLDPDDGGGRIVGEVCHFIDLMQYLTGALPVRVYAEMLAAPGYAPSDNVVVSLKMANGAVGSIAYVAGGERAHPRERVEVFGGGAVGVIENFRAATFTRAGRRQQTRGWLRVDRGHRAALAALLEAVRGGGPPPVALDEHVATTLATFAIEDALRTARPVAVDPAVLDRSAQG
;
A
#
# COMPACT_ATOMS: atom_id res chain seq x y z
N MET A 1 -19.04 -4.82 -9.74
CA MET A 1 -18.30 -4.51 -11.00
C MET A 1 -17.15 -5.47 -11.17
N ARG A 2 -16.68 -5.69 -12.40
CA ARG A 2 -15.73 -6.74 -12.77
C ARG A 2 -14.36 -6.15 -13.10
N TRP A 3 -13.31 -6.91 -12.75
CA TRP A 3 -11.90 -6.60 -12.97
C TRP A 3 -11.20 -7.80 -13.57
N VAL A 4 -10.22 -7.56 -14.44
CA VAL A 4 -9.22 -8.58 -14.79
C VAL A 4 -8.12 -8.56 -13.75
N VAL A 5 -7.93 -9.67 -13.05
CA VAL A 5 -6.88 -9.82 -12.04
C VAL A 5 -6.03 -11.04 -12.30
N GLN A 6 -4.80 -10.98 -11.79
CA GLN A 6 -3.86 -12.07 -11.78
C GLN A 6 -3.53 -12.50 -10.35
N SER A 7 -3.47 -13.81 -10.14
CA SER A 7 -2.93 -14.39 -8.92
C SER A 7 -1.44 -14.73 -9.09
N TYR A 8 -0.57 -14.07 -8.33
CA TYR A 8 0.86 -14.45 -8.26
C TYR A 8 1.07 -15.81 -7.60
N ARG A 9 0.10 -16.33 -6.85
CA ARG A 9 0.19 -17.65 -6.23
C ARG A 9 -0.06 -18.76 -7.23
N THR A 10 -1.10 -18.64 -8.06
CA THR A 10 -1.54 -19.71 -8.98
C THR A 10 -1.15 -19.45 -10.43
N GLY A 11 -0.79 -18.22 -10.79
CA GLY A 11 -0.53 -17.81 -12.18
C GLY A 11 -1.80 -17.67 -13.03
N LYS A 12 -2.99 -17.78 -12.44
CA LYS A 12 -4.27 -17.66 -13.13
C LYS A 12 -4.66 -16.20 -13.37
N VAL A 13 -5.27 -15.95 -14.51
CA VAL A 13 -5.98 -14.71 -14.87
C VAL A 13 -7.48 -14.99 -14.75
N GLU A 14 -8.20 -14.13 -14.05
CA GLU A 14 -9.62 -14.32 -13.77
C GLU A 14 -10.35 -12.98 -13.85
N LEU A 15 -11.62 -13.03 -14.27
CA LEU A 15 -12.56 -11.92 -14.09
C LEU A 15 -13.16 -12.02 -12.69
N VAL A 16 -12.89 -11.01 -11.85
CA VAL A 16 -13.36 -10.97 -10.47
C VAL A 16 -14.37 -9.85 -10.29
N GLU A 17 -15.53 -10.21 -9.75
CA GLU A 17 -16.50 -9.24 -9.29
C GLU A 17 -16.11 -8.69 -7.91
N ALA A 18 -16.07 -7.37 -7.79
CA ALA A 18 -15.75 -6.64 -6.58
C ALA A 18 -16.63 -5.38 -6.45
N PRO A 19 -16.75 -4.82 -5.23
CA PRO A 19 -17.31 -3.49 -4.99
C PRO A 19 -16.69 -2.42 -5.89
N ALA A 20 -17.48 -1.41 -6.25
CA ALA A 20 -16.94 -0.22 -6.89
C ALA A 20 -16.04 0.54 -5.92
N PRO A 21 -14.81 0.96 -6.29
CA PRO A 21 -13.94 1.73 -5.40
C PRO A 21 -14.62 3.04 -5.00
N THR A 22 -14.28 3.60 -3.84
CA THR A 22 -14.79 4.91 -3.42
C THR A 22 -14.06 6.04 -4.14
N ALA A 23 -14.74 7.12 -4.52
CA ALA A 23 -14.11 8.31 -5.10
C ALA A 23 -13.45 9.10 -3.95
N GLY A 24 -12.22 8.72 -3.63
CA GLY A 24 -11.44 9.41 -2.60
C GLY A 24 -11.10 10.85 -3.02
N PRO A 25 -10.65 11.70 -2.09
CA PRO A 25 -10.10 13.01 -2.40
C PRO A 25 -9.05 12.95 -3.53
N GLY A 26 -9.10 13.91 -4.46
CA GLY A 26 -8.16 14.00 -5.59
C GLY A 26 -8.35 12.93 -6.68
N ARG A 27 -9.43 12.14 -6.65
CA ARG A 27 -9.67 11.04 -7.61
C ARG A 27 -10.99 11.20 -8.35
N VAL A 28 -11.05 10.61 -9.54
CA VAL A 28 -12.26 10.50 -10.36
C VAL A 28 -12.60 9.03 -10.60
N HIS A 29 -13.88 8.74 -10.73
CA HIS A 29 -14.33 7.46 -11.27
C HIS A 29 -14.50 7.57 -12.77
N VAL A 30 -13.94 6.62 -13.49
CA VAL A 30 -14.01 6.56 -14.94
C VAL A 30 -14.65 5.25 -15.34
N ARG A 31 -15.81 5.34 -15.99
CA ARG A 31 -16.48 4.20 -16.60
C ARG A 31 -15.73 3.88 -17.89
N THR A 32 -15.02 2.76 -17.88
CA THR A 32 -14.13 2.38 -18.98
C THR A 32 -14.96 2.04 -20.21
N GLN A 33 -14.56 2.60 -21.36
CA GLN A 33 -15.13 2.27 -22.69
C GLN A 33 -14.14 1.44 -23.51
N ALA A 34 -12.84 1.69 -23.33
CA ALA A 34 -11.78 0.91 -23.93
C ALA A 34 -10.55 0.85 -23.01
N SER A 35 -9.80 -0.25 -23.08
CA SER A 35 -8.51 -0.37 -22.41
C SER A 35 -7.54 -1.19 -23.23
N LEU A 36 -6.26 -0.82 -23.21
CA LEU A 36 -5.23 -1.42 -24.03
C LEU A 36 -4.34 -2.35 -23.21
N VAL A 37 -4.23 -3.60 -23.64
CA VAL A 37 -3.36 -4.59 -23.01
C VAL A 37 -1.92 -4.31 -23.41
N SER A 38 -1.05 -4.08 -22.43
CA SER A 38 0.38 -3.96 -22.69
C SER A 38 1.03 -5.32 -22.73
N ILE A 39 1.21 -5.85 -23.94
CA ILE A 39 1.81 -7.15 -24.18
C ILE A 39 3.16 -7.28 -23.45
N GLY A 40 4.09 -6.33 -23.59
CA GLY A 40 5.43 -6.48 -23.02
C GLY A 40 5.41 -6.59 -21.49
N THR A 41 4.76 -5.65 -20.82
CA THR A 41 4.73 -5.60 -19.35
C THR A 41 3.83 -6.69 -18.76
N GLU A 42 2.62 -6.86 -19.30
CA GLU A 42 1.65 -7.80 -18.74
C GLU A 42 2.01 -9.25 -19.02
N ARG A 43 2.57 -9.57 -20.19
CA ARG A 43 3.13 -10.90 -20.45
C ARG A 43 4.26 -11.22 -19.49
N TYR A 44 5.16 -10.27 -19.21
CA TYR A 44 6.21 -10.47 -18.21
C TYR A 44 5.63 -10.76 -16.81
N MET A 45 4.59 -10.02 -16.39
CA MET A 45 3.88 -10.29 -15.13
C MET A 45 3.28 -11.71 -15.12
N LEU A 46 2.66 -12.14 -16.22
CA LEU A 46 2.12 -13.49 -16.44
C LEU A 46 3.16 -14.59 -16.37
N GLU A 47 4.27 -14.46 -17.08
CA GLU A 47 5.37 -15.42 -17.04
C GLU A 47 5.97 -15.50 -15.63
N MET A 48 6.13 -14.37 -14.94
CA MET A 48 6.62 -14.34 -13.56
C MET A 48 5.65 -15.02 -12.58
N ALA A 49 4.34 -14.80 -12.73
CA ALA A 49 3.31 -15.39 -11.89
C ALA A 49 3.20 -16.92 -12.06
N ARG A 50 3.48 -17.45 -13.26
CA ARG A 50 3.47 -18.89 -13.56
C ARG A 50 4.72 -19.65 -13.07
N LYS A 51 5.81 -18.95 -12.68
CA LYS A 51 7.00 -19.60 -12.11
C LYS A 51 6.68 -20.32 -10.79
N SER A 52 7.40 -21.42 -10.54
CA SER A 52 7.39 -22.11 -9.23
C SER A 52 7.87 -21.16 -8.13
N LEU A 53 7.61 -21.48 -6.85
CA LEU A 53 8.11 -20.67 -5.73
C LEU A 53 9.65 -20.50 -5.78
N LEU A 54 10.37 -21.57 -6.16
CA LEU A 54 11.81 -21.51 -6.36
C LEU A 54 12.18 -20.60 -7.55
N GLY A 55 11.44 -20.70 -8.67
CA GLY A 55 11.64 -19.83 -9.83
C GLY A 55 11.38 -18.35 -9.52
N LYS A 56 10.39 -18.04 -8.69
CA LYS A 56 10.11 -16.68 -8.20
C LYS A 56 11.22 -16.18 -7.27
N ALA A 57 11.70 -17.03 -6.36
CA ALA A 57 12.80 -16.70 -5.46
C ALA A 57 14.10 -16.41 -6.22
N LEU A 58 14.43 -17.21 -7.25
CA LEU A 58 15.60 -16.98 -8.10
C LEU A 58 15.48 -15.70 -8.94
N ALA A 59 14.27 -15.37 -9.41
CA ALA A 59 14.02 -14.17 -10.18
C ALA A 59 14.02 -12.88 -9.34
N ARG A 60 13.79 -12.98 -8.03
CA ARG A 60 13.73 -11.86 -7.08
C ARG A 60 14.58 -12.14 -5.82
N PRO A 61 15.92 -12.23 -5.96
CA PRO A 61 16.81 -12.54 -4.85
C PRO A 61 16.78 -11.44 -3.77
N ASP A 62 16.41 -10.21 -4.14
CA ASP A 62 16.18 -9.09 -3.24
C ASP A 62 15.05 -9.38 -2.23
N LEU A 63 13.91 -9.91 -2.69
CA LEU A 63 12.78 -10.27 -1.84
C LEU A 63 13.10 -11.44 -0.92
N VAL A 64 13.94 -12.38 -1.36
CA VAL A 64 14.42 -13.50 -0.54
C VAL A 64 15.29 -12.99 0.61
N ARG A 65 16.22 -12.06 0.34
CA ARG A 65 17.03 -11.43 1.39
C ARG A 65 16.16 -10.68 2.41
N GLN A 66 15.14 -9.96 1.94
CA GLN A 66 14.18 -9.29 2.82
C GLN A 66 13.42 -10.30 3.71
N LEU A 67 13.00 -11.43 3.15
CA LEU A 67 12.33 -12.49 3.89
C LEU A 67 13.22 -13.10 4.98
N ILE A 68 14.50 -13.37 4.69
CA ILE A 68 15.47 -13.90 5.65
C ILE A 68 15.71 -12.90 6.79
N ALA A 69 15.95 -11.62 6.46
CA ALA A 69 16.14 -10.57 7.45
C ALA A 69 14.90 -10.41 8.36
N LYS A 70 13.71 -10.54 7.77
CA LYS A 70 12.44 -10.51 8.52
C LYS A 70 12.26 -11.73 9.41
N ALA A 71 12.64 -12.93 8.95
CA ALA A 71 12.57 -14.15 9.73
C ALA A 71 13.49 -14.13 10.96
N GLN A 72 14.65 -13.46 10.86
CA GLN A 72 15.58 -13.29 11.98
C GLN A 72 15.01 -12.36 13.08
N THR A 73 14.25 -11.34 12.68
CA THR A 73 13.76 -10.29 13.59
C THR A 73 12.36 -10.59 14.17
N GLU A 74 11.43 -11.04 13.33
CA GLU A 74 10.02 -11.30 13.69
C GLU A 74 9.73 -12.81 13.88
N GLY A 75 10.63 -13.67 13.43
CA GLY A 75 10.48 -15.13 13.48
C GLY A 75 10.02 -15.72 12.14
N LEU A 76 10.41 -16.98 11.90
CA LEU A 76 10.18 -17.68 10.63
C LEU A 76 8.70 -17.78 10.23
N ALA A 77 7.82 -18.05 11.19
CA ALA A 77 6.40 -18.25 10.92
C ALA A 77 5.71 -16.96 10.43
N GLU A 78 5.94 -15.82 11.09
CA GLU A 78 5.36 -14.53 10.70
C GLU A 78 5.91 -14.05 9.36
N ALA A 79 7.24 -14.16 9.17
CA ALA A 79 7.89 -13.78 7.92
C ALA A 79 7.35 -14.60 6.73
N TRP A 80 7.18 -15.91 6.91
CA TRP A 80 6.58 -16.79 5.91
C TRP A 80 5.12 -16.45 5.63
N GLN A 81 4.29 -16.26 6.67
CA GLN A 81 2.88 -15.90 6.50
C GLN A 81 2.70 -14.60 5.72
N GLN A 82 3.53 -13.59 5.98
CA GLN A 82 3.48 -12.33 5.25
C GLN A 82 3.95 -12.48 3.80
N ALA A 83 5.00 -13.25 3.54
CA ALA A 83 5.46 -13.53 2.17
C ALA A 83 4.38 -14.26 1.35
N VAL A 84 3.77 -15.30 1.92
CA VAL A 84 2.64 -16.00 1.29
C VAL A 84 1.46 -15.06 1.12
N GLY A 85 1.15 -14.21 2.11
CA GLY A 85 0.07 -13.22 2.02
C GLY A 85 0.24 -12.20 0.90
N ARG A 86 1.49 -11.79 0.60
CA ARG A 86 1.80 -10.93 -0.55
C ARG A 86 1.57 -11.65 -1.88
N LEU A 87 2.04 -12.90 -2.01
CA LEU A 87 1.84 -13.71 -3.23
C LEU A 87 0.36 -14.04 -3.49
N ASP A 88 -0.43 -14.15 -2.43
CA ASP A 88 -1.85 -14.48 -2.47
C ASP A 88 -2.74 -13.27 -2.79
N THR A 89 -2.21 -12.04 -2.71
CA THR A 89 -2.96 -10.82 -3.03
C THR A 89 -3.13 -10.70 -4.55
N PRO A 90 -4.36 -10.56 -5.08
CA PRO A 90 -4.59 -10.39 -6.51
C PRO A 90 -3.99 -9.09 -7.02
N VAL A 91 -3.42 -9.13 -8.21
CA VAL A 91 -2.85 -7.96 -8.89
C VAL A 91 -3.76 -7.58 -10.06
N PRO A 92 -4.32 -6.37 -10.10
CA PRO A 92 -5.09 -5.91 -11.27
C PRO A 92 -4.18 -5.82 -12.49
N LEU A 93 -4.66 -6.30 -13.63
CA LEU A 93 -3.98 -6.12 -14.92
C LEU A 93 -4.43 -4.83 -15.59
N GLY A 94 -3.61 -4.31 -16.50
CA GLY A 94 -3.86 -3.05 -17.21
C GLY A 94 -3.35 -1.82 -16.47
N TYR A 95 -3.03 -0.80 -17.28
CA TYR A 95 -2.59 0.51 -16.81
C TYR A 95 -2.89 1.64 -17.80
N SER A 96 -3.69 1.38 -18.84
CA SER A 96 -4.01 2.33 -19.91
C SER A 96 -5.45 2.11 -20.35
N SER A 97 -6.31 3.10 -20.08
CA SER A 97 -7.74 3.02 -20.38
C SER A 97 -8.31 4.37 -20.78
N ALA A 98 -9.51 4.37 -21.35
CA ALA A 98 -10.26 5.57 -21.66
C ALA A 98 -11.76 5.34 -21.47
N GLY A 99 -12.48 6.40 -21.13
CA GLY A 99 -13.90 6.32 -20.85
C GLY A 99 -14.51 7.65 -20.42
N LEU A 100 -15.61 7.57 -19.68
CA LEU A 100 -16.36 8.73 -19.20
C LEU A 100 -16.21 8.90 -17.70
N VAL A 101 -16.04 10.13 -17.23
CA VAL A 101 -16.08 10.44 -15.80
C VAL A 101 -17.49 10.16 -15.28
N ALA A 102 -17.59 9.24 -14.32
CA ALA A 102 -18.83 8.83 -13.67
C ALA A 102 -19.06 9.56 -12.34
N ASP A 103 -17.99 9.88 -11.61
CA ASP A 103 -18.02 10.60 -10.34
C ASP A 103 -16.70 11.37 -10.12
N VAL A 104 -16.75 12.44 -9.32
CA VAL A 104 -15.61 13.32 -9.05
C VAL A 104 -15.46 13.50 -7.54
N GLY A 105 -14.32 13.04 -7.01
CA GLY A 105 -13.99 13.17 -5.60
C GLY A 105 -13.64 14.62 -5.20
N PRO A 106 -13.70 14.95 -3.90
CA PRO A 106 -13.34 16.27 -3.40
C PRO A 106 -11.93 16.70 -3.80
N GLY A 107 -11.74 17.98 -4.13
CA GLY A 107 -10.41 18.56 -4.44
C GLY A 107 -9.91 18.30 -5.87
N VAL A 108 -10.68 17.61 -6.71
CA VAL A 108 -10.37 17.50 -8.15
C VAL A 108 -10.76 18.79 -8.86
N ALA A 109 -9.81 19.37 -9.58
CA ALA A 109 -10.03 20.52 -10.46
C ALA A 109 -9.90 20.11 -11.93
N GLY A 110 -10.68 20.74 -12.82
CA GLY A 110 -10.56 20.59 -14.27
C GLY A 110 -11.26 19.37 -14.89
N LEU A 111 -11.86 18.48 -14.10
CA LEU A 111 -12.64 17.33 -14.58
C LEU A 111 -14.06 17.36 -14.01
N ALA A 112 -15.05 16.99 -14.82
CA ALA A 112 -16.47 16.96 -14.48
C ALA A 112 -17.11 15.64 -14.93
N VAL A 113 -18.20 15.25 -14.25
CA VAL A 113 -19.02 14.10 -14.66
C VAL A 113 -19.46 14.26 -16.12
N GLY A 114 -19.28 13.20 -16.92
CA GLY A 114 -19.54 13.19 -18.36
C GLY A 114 -18.35 13.54 -19.24
N ASP A 115 -17.25 14.09 -18.69
CA ASP A 115 -16.04 14.34 -19.46
C ASP A 115 -15.47 13.02 -20.03
N ARG A 116 -15.01 13.07 -21.28
CA ARG A 116 -14.25 11.99 -21.91
C ARG A 116 -12.80 12.09 -21.45
N VAL A 117 -12.28 11.03 -20.83
CA VAL A 117 -10.93 11.02 -20.27
C VAL A 117 -10.15 9.78 -20.66
N ALA A 118 -8.85 9.95 -20.85
CA ALA A 118 -7.88 8.87 -20.92
C ALA A 118 -7.09 8.80 -19.61
N CYS A 119 -6.81 7.58 -19.15
CA CYS A 119 -6.23 7.29 -17.85
C CYS A 119 -4.96 6.45 -18.00
N ALA A 120 -3.92 6.81 -17.24
CA ALA A 120 -2.64 6.08 -17.23
C ALA A 120 -2.19 5.80 -15.80
N GLY A 121 -1.88 4.56 -15.45
CA GLY A 121 -1.35 4.23 -14.13
C GLY A 121 -1.56 2.78 -13.73
N SER A 122 -0.49 2.09 -13.35
CA SER A 122 -0.57 0.72 -12.83
C SER A 122 -1.33 0.71 -11.50
N GLY A 123 -2.33 -0.17 -11.40
CA GLY A 123 -3.22 -0.24 -10.24
C GLY A 123 -4.33 0.83 -10.21
N TRP A 124 -4.31 1.81 -11.12
CA TRP A 124 -5.32 2.86 -11.24
C TRP A 124 -6.17 2.68 -12.49
N ALA A 125 -5.55 2.74 -13.68
CA ALA A 125 -6.18 2.59 -14.99
C ALA A 125 -6.20 1.12 -15.43
N ALA A 126 -6.63 0.25 -14.52
CA ALA A 126 -6.71 -1.19 -14.73
C ALA A 126 -7.81 -1.59 -15.72
N HIS A 127 -7.77 -2.83 -16.20
CA HIS A 127 -8.84 -3.45 -16.97
C HIS A 127 -10.03 -3.76 -16.04
N ALA A 128 -10.92 -2.78 -15.90
CA ALA A 128 -12.10 -2.84 -15.06
C ALA A 128 -13.22 -2.01 -15.68
N GLU A 129 -14.47 -2.38 -15.38
CA GLU A 129 -15.66 -1.65 -15.85
C GLU A 129 -15.71 -0.19 -15.32
N LEU A 130 -15.17 0.03 -14.12
CA LEU A 130 -15.02 1.34 -13.51
C LEU A 130 -13.63 1.42 -12.86
N ALA A 131 -12.90 2.49 -13.14
CA ALA A 131 -11.59 2.75 -12.55
C ALA A 131 -11.67 3.96 -11.61
N SER A 132 -11.03 3.91 -10.45
CA SER A 132 -10.82 5.08 -9.59
C SER A 132 -9.41 5.59 -9.80
N VAL A 133 -9.25 6.73 -10.46
CA VAL A 133 -7.96 7.22 -10.95
C VAL A 133 -7.67 8.60 -10.35
N PRO A 134 -6.45 8.85 -9.85
CA PRO A 134 -6.03 10.20 -9.45
C PRO A 134 -6.12 11.21 -10.60
N ALA A 135 -6.51 12.45 -10.30
CA ALA A 135 -6.74 13.47 -11.32
C ALA A 135 -5.51 13.74 -12.21
N ASN A 136 -4.30 13.75 -11.63
CA ASN A 136 -3.04 13.94 -12.36
C ASN A 136 -2.66 12.77 -13.27
N LEU A 137 -3.40 11.66 -13.20
CA LEU A 137 -3.24 10.49 -14.07
C LEU A 137 -4.35 10.39 -15.12
N CYS A 138 -5.21 11.41 -15.20
CA CYS A 138 -6.26 11.58 -16.19
C CYS A 138 -5.97 12.78 -17.09
N VAL A 139 -6.33 12.65 -18.37
CA VAL A 139 -6.32 13.74 -19.35
C VAL A 139 -7.62 13.75 -20.14
N LYS A 140 -8.13 14.94 -20.48
CA LYS A 140 -9.33 15.03 -21.34
C LYS A 140 -9.00 14.52 -22.74
N VAL A 141 -9.93 13.75 -23.30
CA VAL A 141 -9.83 13.26 -24.68
C VAL A 141 -10.24 14.40 -25.61
N PRO A 142 -9.38 14.82 -26.56
CA PRO A 142 -9.74 15.83 -27.54
C PRO A 142 -10.92 15.42 -28.41
N ASP A 143 -11.63 16.41 -28.96
CA ASP A 143 -12.65 16.17 -29.97
C ASP A 143 -12.06 15.45 -31.19
N GLY A 144 -12.82 14.49 -31.74
CA GLY A 144 -12.37 13.68 -32.88
C GLY A 144 -11.48 12.48 -32.55
N VAL A 145 -10.97 12.34 -31.33
CA VAL A 145 -10.27 11.12 -30.86
C VAL A 145 -11.29 10.21 -30.21
N ASP A 146 -11.43 8.95 -30.64
CA ASP A 146 -12.33 7.95 -30.02
C ASP A 146 -11.72 7.30 -28.74
N ALA A 147 -12.52 6.49 -28.03
CA ALA A 147 -12.06 5.84 -26.80
C ALA A 147 -10.98 4.77 -27.06
N GLU A 148 -11.06 4.04 -28.17
CA GLU A 148 -10.06 3.03 -28.53
C GLU A 148 -8.68 3.66 -28.72
N ALA A 149 -8.60 4.76 -29.46
CA ALA A 149 -7.38 5.50 -29.68
C ALA A 149 -6.88 6.16 -28.39
N ALA A 150 -7.80 6.73 -27.60
CA ALA A 150 -7.46 7.31 -26.30
C ALA A 150 -6.90 6.28 -25.31
N ALA A 151 -7.31 5.01 -25.39
CA ALA A 151 -6.78 3.95 -24.51
C ALA A 151 -5.28 3.67 -24.72
N PHE A 152 -4.65 4.18 -25.78
CA PHE A 152 -3.20 4.10 -26.00
C PHE A 152 -2.38 5.05 -25.12
N VAL A 153 -3.03 5.91 -24.33
CA VAL A 153 -2.42 7.04 -23.63
C VAL A 153 -1.15 6.72 -22.83
N ALA A 154 -1.12 5.64 -22.04
CA ALA A 154 0.07 5.33 -21.24
C ALA A 154 1.24 4.87 -22.12
N LEU A 155 0.97 4.03 -23.13
CA LEU A 155 1.97 3.53 -24.06
C LEU A 155 2.49 4.64 -24.98
N GLY A 156 1.59 5.52 -25.43
CA GLY A 156 1.93 6.73 -26.17
C GLY A 156 2.81 7.67 -25.35
N GLY A 157 2.48 7.86 -24.07
CA GLY A 157 3.32 8.61 -23.13
C GLY A 157 4.71 8.00 -22.94
N ILE A 158 4.82 6.67 -22.87
CA ILE A 158 6.12 5.96 -22.78
C ILE A 158 6.97 6.23 -24.02
N ALA A 159 6.36 6.08 -25.20
CA ALA A 159 7.04 6.34 -26.47
C ALA A 159 7.48 7.82 -26.58
N LEU A 160 6.60 8.76 -26.21
CA LEU A 160 6.90 10.19 -26.27
C LEU A 160 8.00 10.60 -25.29
N GLU A 161 7.99 10.08 -24.06
CA GLU A 161 9.06 10.33 -23.09
C GLU A 161 10.39 9.79 -23.60
N ALA A 162 10.40 8.58 -24.19
CA ALA A 162 11.61 8.02 -24.79
C ALA A 162 12.16 8.91 -25.93
N VAL A 163 11.28 9.44 -26.78
CA VAL A 163 11.66 10.40 -27.84
C VAL A 163 12.21 11.70 -27.25
N ARG A 164 11.61 12.22 -26.18
CA ARG A 164 12.09 13.43 -25.49
C ARG A 164 13.45 13.22 -24.85
N MET A 165 13.68 12.07 -24.23
CA MET A 165 14.98 11.73 -23.63
C MET A 165 16.09 11.57 -24.67
N ALA A 166 15.74 11.30 -25.93
CA ALA A 166 16.71 11.29 -27.02
C ALA A 166 17.27 12.70 -27.32
N GLN A 167 16.55 13.76 -26.94
CA GLN A 167 16.93 15.17 -27.13
C GLN A 167 17.28 15.52 -28.57
N VAL A 168 16.52 14.97 -29.52
CA VAL A 168 16.84 15.08 -30.94
C VAL A 168 16.30 16.35 -31.58
N GLY A 169 17.07 16.91 -32.51
CA GLY A 169 16.77 18.11 -33.30
C GLY A 169 16.49 17.83 -34.78
N LEU A 170 16.14 18.90 -35.51
CA LEU A 170 15.96 18.83 -36.97
C LEU A 170 17.27 18.43 -37.66
N GLY A 171 17.19 17.44 -38.56
CA GLY A 171 18.34 16.94 -39.33
C GLY A 171 19.09 15.78 -38.68
N GLU A 172 18.80 15.44 -37.43
CA GLU A 172 19.41 14.30 -36.75
C GLU A 172 18.79 12.96 -37.15
N ARG A 173 19.60 11.91 -37.12
CA ARG A 173 19.21 10.55 -37.50
C ARG A 173 19.01 9.70 -36.25
N VAL A 174 17.83 9.12 -36.12
CA VAL A 174 17.46 8.29 -34.96
C VAL A 174 17.20 6.86 -35.41
N VAL A 175 17.74 5.90 -34.65
CA VAL A 175 17.43 4.48 -34.82
C VAL A 175 16.51 4.01 -33.69
N VAL A 176 15.43 3.31 -34.04
CA VAL A 176 14.52 2.69 -33.06
C VAL A 176 14.72 1.18 -33.07
N ILE A 177 15.13 0.61 -31.93
CA ILE A 177 15.25 -0.83 -31.73
C ILE A 177 14.00 -1.34 -31.02
N GLY A 178 13.29 -2.29 -31.65
CA GLY A 178 12.05 -2.86 -31.13
C GLY A 178 10.79 -2.24 -31.75
N LEU A 179 10.52 -2.57 -33.01
CA LEU A 179 9.36 -2.09 -33.80
C LEU A 179 8.04 -2.81 -33.46
N GLY A 180 7.84 -3.14 -32.19
CA GLY A 180 6.53 -3.53 -31.65
C GLY A 180 5.63 -2.31 -31.45
N LEU A 181 4.62 -2.44 -30.59
CA LEU A 181 3.61 -1.40 -30.36
C LEU A 181 4.21 -0.02 -29.99
N LEU A 182 5.12 0.03 -29.01
CA LEU A 182 5.78 1.27 -28.61
C LEU A 182 6.69 1.84 -29.70
N GLY A 183 7.44 0.96 -30.39
CA GLY A 183 8.35 1.36 -31.47
C GLY A 183 7.63 2.02 -32.63
N GLN A 184 6.49 1.45 -33.05
CA GLN A 184 5.66 2.02 -34.11
C GLN A 184 5.08 3.40 -33.74
N ILE A 185 4.75 3.62 -32.46
CA ILE A 185 4.31 4.93 -31.98
C ILE A 185 5.49 5.91 -31.94
N ALA A 186 6.64 5.49 -31.40
CA ALA A 186 7.84 6.34 -31.32
C ALA A 186 8.32 6.79 -32.70
N VAL A 187 8.27 5.92 -33.70
CA VAL A 187 8.60 6.25 -35.10
C VAL A 187 7.67 7.32 -35.65
N GLN A 188 6.35 7.24 -35.40
CA GLN A 188 5.39 8.26 -35.82
C GLN A 188 5.63 9.60 -35.11
N LEU A 189 5.98 9.57 -33.82
CA LEU A 189 6.31 10.77 -33.06
C LEU A 189 7.60 11.44 -33.55
N LEU A 190 8.64 10.66 -33.84
CA LEU A 190 9.88 11.16 -34.45
C LEU A 190 9.62 11.75 -35.84
N ALA A 191 8.80 11.09 -36.65
CA ALA A 191 8.37 11.59 -37.95
C ALA A 191 7.62 12.93 -37.83
N ALA A 192 6.76 13.09 -36.82
CA ALA A 192 6.03 14.34 -36.60
C ALA A 192 6.92 15.51 -36.17
N LEU A 193 8.11 15.23 -35.61
CA LEU A 193 9.12 16.24 -35.28
C LEU A 193 9.93 16.67 -36.52
N ALA A 194 10.05 15.79 -37.52
CA ALA A 194 10.69 16.10 -38.79
C ALA A 194 9.69 16.83 -39.69
N LEU A 195 10.01 18.06 -40.11
CA LEU A 195 9.19 18.82 -41.07
C LEU A 195 9.13 18.16 -42.47
N ASP A 196 9.87 17.07 -42.69
CA ASP A 196 9.89 16.29 -43.92
C ASP A 196 10.10 14.79 -43.60
N HIS A 197 9.15 13.96 -44.08
CA HIS A 197 9.17 12.49 -44.23
C HIS A 197 9.19 11.59 -42.97
N GLY A 198 8.25 10.63 -42.93
CA GLY A 198 8.17 9.56 -41.92
C GLY A 198 9.23 8.47 -42.07
N ALA A 199 9.13 7.39 -41.28
CA ALA A 199 10.11 6.30 -41.23
C ALA A 199 10.61 5.90 -42.63
N GLU A 200 11.88 6.20 -42.91
CA GLU A 200 12.41 6.10 -44.28
C GLU A 200 12.83 4.67 -44.67
N ALA A 201 12.98 3.75 -43.71
CA ALA A 201 13.34 2.34 -43.92
C ALA A 201 13.23 1.51 -42.61
N GLY A 202 13.03 0.18 -42.75
CA GLY A 202 12.99 -0.78 -41.66
C GLY A 202 13.88 -2.00 -41.93
N ALA A 203 14.23 -2.74 -40.86
CA ALA A 203 15.06 -3.94 -40.93
C ALA A 203 14.48 -5.02 -39.99
N THR A 204 14.62 -6.30 -40.35
CA THR A 204 14.12 -7.42 -39.54
C THR A 204 15.19 -8.04 -38.63
N ASP A 205 16.46 -7.69 -38.85
CA ASP A 205 17.59 -8.14 -38.03
C ASP A 205 18.64 -7.03 -37.82
N TYR A 206 19.56 -7.23 -36.88
CA TYR A 206 20.59 -6.25 -36.53
C TYR A 206 21.64 -6.03 -37.63
N ALA A 207 21.92 -7.03 -38.47
CA ALA A 207 22.92 -6.90 -39.53
C ALA A 207 22.39 -5.98 -40.64
N GLN A 208 21.14 -6.17 -41.04
CA GLN A 208 20.41 -5.29 -41.94
C GLN A 208 20.27 -3.88 -41.33
N LEU A 209 19.93 -3.79 -40.05
CA LEU A 209 19.80 -2.50 -39.37
C LEU A 209 21.13 -1.73 -39.36
N ALA A 210 22.25 -2.42 -39.12
CA ALA A 210 23.58 -1.82 -39.16
C ALA A 210 23.98 -1.38 -40.57
N ALA A 211 23.67 -2.17 -41.59
CA ALA A 211 23.91 -1.80 -42.98
C ALA A 211 23.09 -0.56 -43.38
N LEU A 212 21.80 -0.55 -43.02
CA LEU A 212 20.89 0.56 -43.28
C LEU A 212 21.33 1.83 -42.54
N CYS A 213 21.71 1.72 -41.26
CA CYS A 213 22.24 2.83 -40.48
C CYS A 213 23.46 3.43 -41.18
N ARG A 214 24.47 2.62 -41.51
CA ARG A 214 25.66 3.09 -42.24
C ARG A 214 25.31 3.77 -43.56
N GLN A 215 24.38 3.21 -44.33
CA GLN A 215 23.96 3.81 -45.60
C GLN A 215 23.28 5.18 -45.40
N ARG A 216 22.41 5.30 -44.41
CA ARG A 216 21.60 6.51 -44.16
C ARG A 216 22.35 7.60 -43.41
N THR A 217 23.43 7.25 -42.71
CA THR A 217 24.25 8.19 -41.95
C THR A 217 25.61 8.44 -42.59
N ALA A 218 25.81 8.07 -43.87
CA ALA A 218 27.11 8.11 -44.56
C ALA A 218 28.27 7.48 -43.75
N GLY A 219 27.98 6.42 -42.99
CA GLY A 219 28.93 5.70 -42.15
C GLY A 219 29.18 6.31 -40.77
N HIS A 220 28.63 7.48 -40.44
CA HIS A 220 28.88 8.17 -39.17
C HIS A 220 28.18 7.53 -37.95
N GLY A 221 27.11 6.76 -38.15
CA GLY A 221 26.24 6.27 -37.08
C GLY A 221 25.11 7.25 -36.76
N ALA A 222 24.14 6.78 -35.98
CA ALA A 222 22.95 7.56 -35.58
C ALA A 222 23.26 8.52 -34.43
N ASP A 223 22.66 9.71 -34.45
CA ASP A 223 22.73 10.70 -33.38
C ASP A 223 22.14 10.18 -32.07
N ALA A 224 21.02 9.45 -32.19
CA ALA A 224 20.40 8.78 -31.07
C ALA A 224 19.89 7.37 -31.42
N VAL A 225 19.89 6.48 -30.43
CA VAL A 225 19.25 5.15 -30.52
C VAL A 225 18.23 5.00 -29.40
N VAL A 226 16.97 4.73 -29.74
CA VAL A 226 15.87 4.51 -28.79
C VAL A 226 15.54 3.02 -28.74
N ILE A 227 15.67 2.42 -27.56
CA ILE A 227 15.44 0.99 -27.32
C ILE A 227 14.08 0.80 -26.65
N LEU A 228 13.17 0.15 -27.38
CA LEU A 228 11.80 -0.19 -26.98
C LEU A 228 11.53 -1.71 -27.02
N ALA A 229 12.60 -2.51 -27.12
CA ALA A 229 12.53 -3.97 -27.05
C ALA A 229 12.19 -4.46 -25.63
N ALA A 230 11.71 -5.70 -25.53
CA ALA A 230 11.48 -6.39 -24.26
C ALA A 230 12.24 -7.73 -24.28
N THR A 231 13.35 -7.82 -23.56
CA THR A 231 14.22 -9.01 -23.46
C THR A 231 15.12 -8.91 -22.23
N PRO A 232 15.42 -10.01 -21.52
CA PRO A 232 16.40 -9.96 -20.43
C PRO A 232 17.84 -9.75 -20.93
N SER A 233 18.11 -9.86 -22.23
CA SER A 233 19.44 -9.71 -22.81
C SER A 233 19.89 -8.24 -22.90
N ASP A 234 21.21 -8.03 -22.75
CA ASP A 234 21.89 -6.75 -22.99
C ASP A 234 22.23 -6.52 -24.47
N GLU A 235 21.91 -7.46 -25.37
CA GLU A 235 22.20 -7.35 -26.80
C GLU A 235 21.63 -6.06 -27.43
N PRO A 236 20.37 -5.63 -27.15
CA PRO A 236 19.87 -4.37 -27.69
C PRO A 236 20.73 -3.16 -27.32
N LEU A 237 21.28 -3.14 -26.10
CA LEU A 237 22.17 -2.07 -25.63
C LEU A 237 23.53 -2.15 -26.33
N ALA A 238 24.10 -3.34 -26.49
CA ALA A 238 25.33 -3.55 -27.23
C ALA A 238 25.21 -3.11 -28.69
N ARG A 239 24.11 -3.48 -29.37
CA ARG A 239 23.82 -3.07 -30.75
C ARG A 239 23.57 -1.57 -30.84
N ALA A 240 22.88 -0.97 -29.88
CA ALA A 240 22.72 0.47 -29.83
C ALA A 240 24.07 1.20 -29.77
N ALA A 241 25.02 0.71 -28.97
CA ALA A 241 26.37 1.28 -28.89
C ALA A 241 27.15 1.15 -30.21
N GLU A 242 26.95 0.07 -30.97
CA GLU A 242 27.53 -0.08 -32.32
C GLU A 242 26.93 0.91 -33.32
N LEU A 243 25.61 1.10 -33.29
CA LEU A 243 24.84 1.90 -34.25
C LEU A 243 24.96 3.41 -34.01
N CYS A 244 25.24 3.81 -32.78
CA CYS A 244 25.34 5.22 -32.40
C CYS A 244 26.68 5.83 -32.83
N ARG A 245 26.68 7.10 -33.22
CA ARG A 245 27.92 7.84 -33.53
C ARG A 245 28.72 8.18 -32.27
N GLU A 246 29.94 8.70 -32.46
CA GLU A 246 30.68 9.32 -31.36
C GLU A 246 29.86 10.46 -30.73
N ARG A 247 29.84 10.50 -29.40
CA ARG A 247 29.05 11.43 -28.57
C ARG A 247 27.55 11.39 -28.87
N GLY A 248 27.05 10.24 -29.31
CA GLY A 248 25.63 10.00 -29.49
C GLY A 248 24.96 9.50 -28.20
N ARG A 249 23.63 9.49 -28.22
CA ARG A 249 22.81 9.14 -27.04
C ARG A 249 22.00 7.86 -27.24
N ILE A 250 21.95 7.03 -26.21
CA ILE A 250 21.12 5.83 -26.16
C ILE A 250 20.05 6.00 -25.09
N VAL A 251 18.79 5.78 -25.48
CA VAL A 251 17.64 5.80 -24.57
C VAL A 251 17.10 4.39 -24.39
N ALA A 252 17.20 3.84 -23.19
CA ALA A 252 16.58 2.58 -22.82
C ALA A 252 15.22 2.84 -22.16
N ALA A 253 14.13 2.55 -22.88
CA ALA A 253 12.76 2.69 -22.38
C ALA A 253 12.01 1.34 -22.30
N GLY A 254 12.43 0.36 -23.10
CA GLY A 254 11.95 -1.02 -23.02
C GLY A 254 12.56 -1.81 -21.84
N LEU A 255 11.97 -2.98 -21.56
CA LEU A 255 12.47 -3.90 -20.54
C LEU A 255 13.67 -4.68 -21.10
N VAL A 256 14.86 -4.08 -21.08
CA VAL A 256 16.11 -4.66 -21.60
C VAL A 256 17.16 -4.87 -20.51
N GLY A 257 18.12 -5.77 -20.76
CA GLY A 257 19.33 -5.86 -19.95
C GLY A 257 20.15 -4.56 -20.03
N LEU A 258 20.84 -4.21 -18.93
CA LEU A 258 21.58 -2.96 -18.76
C LEU A 258 23.06 -3.19 -18.38
N GLU A 259 23.64 -4.34 -18.72
CA GLU A 259 25.08 -4.56 -18.63
C GLU A 259 25.81 -3.74 -19.70
N VAL A 260 26.34 -2.59 -19.30
CA VAL A 260 26.92 -1.60 -20.21
C VAL A 260 28.25 -2.10 -20.79
N PRO A 261 28.38 -2.24 -22.13
CA PRO A 261 29.63 -2.66 -22.75
C PRO A 261 30.65 -1.51 -22.71
N ARG A 262 31.65 -1.62 -21.81
CA ARG A 262 32.60 -0.54 -21.52
C ARG A 262 33.36 -0.02 -22.73
N LYS A 263 33.87 -0.90 -23.59
CA LYS A 263 34.73 -0.50 -24.74
C LYS A 263 34.02 0.45 -25.70
N PRO A 264 32.87 0.12 -26.31
CA PRO A 264 32.21 1.04 -27.24
C PRO A 264 31.70 2.31 -26.57
N PHE A 265 31.27 2.26 -25.30
CA PHE A 265 30.88 3.45 -24.54
C PHE A 265 32.06 4.40 -24.29
N TYR A 266 33.23 3.83 -23.97
CA TYR A 266 34.45 4.60 -23.75
C TYR A 266 35.01 5.18 -25.04
N ASP A 267 35.14 4.35 -26.09
CA ASP A 267 35.74 4.74 -27.36
C ASP A 267 34.95 5.85 -28.07
N LYS A 268 33.61 5.85 -27.91
CA LYS A 268 32.71 6.82 -28.55
C LYS A 268 32.19 7.90 -27.61
N GLU A 269 32.54 7.91 -26.33
CA GLU A 269 31.96 8.83 -25.32
C GLU A 269 30.41 8.83 -25.33
N LEU A 270 29.78 7.64 -25.31
CA LEU A 270 28.32 7.52 -25.41
C LEU A 270 27.60 7.87 -24.11
N GLU A 271 26.41 8.47 -24.24
CA GLU A 271 25.49 8.71 -23.14
C GLU A 271 24.38 7.64 -23.10
N LEU A 272 24.09 7.08 -21.91
CA LEU A 272 22.95 6.18 -21.70
C LEU A 272 21.94 6.82 -20.73
N VAL A 273 20.69 6.90 -21.16
CA VAL A 273 19.56 7.34 -20.33
C VAL A 273 18.57 6.19 -20.20
N VAL A 274 18.18 5.86 -18.95
CA VAL A 274 17.06 4.94 -18.69
C VAL A 274 15.80 5.77 -18.50
N SER A 275 14.88 5.66 -19.44
CA SER A 275 13.66 6.47 -19.48
C SER A 275 12.68 6.06 -18.37
N ARG A 276 12.04 7.05 -17.75
CA ARG A 276 11.05 6.85 -16.68
C ARG A 276 9.65 6.68 -17.25
N ALA A 277 9.29 5.48 -17.70
CA ALA A 277 7.94 5.19 -18.22
C ALA A 277 7.40 6.35 -19.09
N TRP A 278 6.27 6.97 -18.73
CA TRP A 278 5.70 8.13 -19.42
C TRP A 278 6.01 9.49 -18.76
N GLY A 279 7.00 9.59 -17.87
CA GLY A 279 7.62 10.85 -17.46
C GLY A 279 7.66 11.14 -15.95
N PRO A 280 8.19 12.32 -15.57
CA PRO A 280 8.30 12.79 -14.19
C PRO A 280 6.97 12.85 -13.43
N GLY A 281 7.03 12.59 -12.12
CA GLY A 281 5.89 12.63 -11.21
C GLY A 281 5.25 11.29 -10.90
N LEU A 282 5.40 10.28 -11.77
CA LEU A 282 4.78 8.97 -11.60
C LEU A 282 5.12 8.27 -10.26
N TYR A 283 6.34 8.49 -9.76
CA TYR A 283 6.84 7.89 -8.52
C TYR A 283 6.88 8.87 -7.33
N ASP A 284 6.32 10.07 -7.48
CA ASP A 284 6.13 11.02 -6.37
C ASP A 284 4.65 10.96 -5.94
N PRO A 285 4.32 10.40 -4.76
CA PRO A 285 2.94 10.29 -4.29
C PRO A 285 2.22 11.64 -4.20
N ARG A 286 2.95 12.74 -3.95
CA ARG A 286 2.35 14.08 -3.91
C ARG A 286 1.83 14.49 -5.28
N TYR A 287 2.55 14.14 -6.34
CA TYR A 287 2.08 14.34 -7.71
C TYR A 287 1.01 13.33 -8.10
N ALA A 288 1.32 12.05 -8.01
CA ALA A 288 0.52 10.98 -8.60
C ALA A 288 -0.77 10.72 -7.82
N GLU A 289 -0.77 10.84 -6.49
CA GLU A 289 -1.93 10.50 -5.66
C GLU A 289 -2.59 11.74 -5.03
N GLN A 290 -1.82 12.74 -4.60
CA GLN A 290 -2.34 13.94 -3.91
C GLN A 290 -2.70 15.09 -4.86
N GLY A 291 -2.36 14.99 -6.16
CA GLY A 291 -2.74 15.99 -7.16
C GLY A 291 -1.85 17.23 -7.21
N HIS A 292 -0.70 17.26 -6.52
CA HIS A 292 0.22 18.39 -6.53
C HIS A 292 1.10 18.39 -7.79
N ASP A 293 0.80 19.23 -8.78
CA ASP A 293 1.61 19.34 -10.01
C ASP A 293 2.96 20.05 -9.75
N TYR A 294 3.96 19.77 -10.59
CA TYR A 294 5.22 20.48 -10.61
C TYR A 294 5.08 21.82 -11.33
N PRO A 295 5.70 22.90 -10.84
CA PRO A 295 5.66 24.17 -11.54
C PRO A 295 6.26 24.03 -12.94
N LEU A 296 5.56 24.58 -13.93
CA LEU A 296 5.86 24.43 -15.37
C LEU A 296 7.31 24.80 -15.71
N ALA A 297 7.90 25.78 -15.02
CA ALA A 297 9.27 26.23 -15.22
C ALA A 297 10.34 25.20 -14.83
N TYR A 298 10.05 24.28 -13.90
CA TYR A 298 11.02 23.29 -13.41
C TYR A 298 10.86 21.93 -14.08
N ALA A 299 9.61 21.53 -14.35
CA ALA A 299 9.32 20.32 -15.08
C ALA A 299 8.28 20.66 -16.15
N ARG A 300 8.71 20.98 -17.37
CA ARG A 300 7.80 21.30 -18.48
C ARG A 300 6.93 20.11 -18.87
N TRP A 301 7.50 18.92 -18.81
CA TRP A 301 6.89 17.68 -19.26
C TRP A 301 6.78 16.72 -18.08
N THR A 302 5.59 16.65 -17.49
CA THR A 302 5.22 15.66 -16.48
C THR A 302 4.51 14.48 -17.12
N ALA A 303 4.27 13.42 -16.35
CA ALA A 303 3.50 12.26 -16.77
C ALA A 303 2.18 12.63 -17.47
N GLN A 304 1.39 13.53 -16.88
CA GLN A 304 0.13 14.01 -17.45
C GLN A 304 0.33 14.82 -18.75
N ARG A 305 1.34 15.67 -18.82
CA ARG A 305 1.58 16.52 -20.00
C ARG A 305 2.19 15.75 -21.16
N ASN A 306 2.89 14.64 -20.89
CA ASN A 306 3.28 13.66 -21.91
C ASN A 306 2.05 12.97 -22.50
N THR A 307 1.13 12.50 -21.65
CA THR A 307 -0.08 11.80 -22.11
C THR A 307 -1.04 12.74 -22.85
N GLU A 308 -1.19 13.97 -22.39
CA GLU A 308 -1.95 15.03 -23.07
C GLU A 308 -1.36 15.34 -24.46
N GLU A 309 -0.04 15.53 -24.55
CA GLU A 309 0.59 15.82 -25.84
C GLU A 309 0.49 14.63 -26.81
N PHE A 310 0.59 13.39 -26.32
CA PHE A 310 0.33 12.21 -27.16
C PHE A 310 -1.08 12.24 -27.78
N LEU A 311 -2.13 12.52 -26.98
CA LEU A 311 -3.50 12.62 -27.50
C LEU A 311 -3.65 13.78 -28.48
N SER A 312 -2.96 14.90 -28.25
CA SER A 312 -2.87 16.03 -29.19
C SER A 312 -2.28 15.59 -30.54
N GLN A 313 -1.26 14.73 -30.56
CA GLN A 313 -0.69 14.18 -31.79
C GLN A 313 -1.62 13.18 -32.49
N VAL A 314 -2.41 12.42 -31.73
CA VAL A 314 -3.47 11.56 -32.29
C VAL A 314 -4.57 12.39 -32.94
N ALA A 315 -5.03 13.45 -32.26
CA ALA A 315 -6.05 14.37 -32.78
C ALA A 315 -5.63 15.06 -34.07
N LYS A 316 -4.34 15.43 -34.19
CA LYS A 316 -3.75 16.01 -35.42
C LYS A 316 -3.58 14.98 -36.54
N GLY A 317 -3.77 13.69 -36.27
CA GLY A 317 -3.53 12.60 -37.22
C GLY A 317 -2.06 12.30 -37.51
N ALA A 318 -1.15 12.91 -36.74
CA ALA A 318 0.30 12.68 -36.80
C ALA A 318 0.67 11.31 -36.23
N VAL A 319 -0.08 10.85 -35.23
CA VAL A 319 -0.04 9.46 -34.74
C VAL A 319 -1.37 8.78 -35.03
N ARG A 320 -1.34 7.66 -35.73
CA ARG A 320 -2.52 6.86 -36.08
C ARG A 320 -2.41 5.49 -35.43
N VAL A 321 -3.20 5.24 -34.39
CA VAL A 321 -3.12 3.97 -33.65
C VAL A 321 -4.06 2.89 -34.17
N GLY A 322 -5.05 3.24 -34.99
CA GLY A 322 -6.07 2.28 -35.47
C GLY A 322 -5.49 1.07 -36.20
N HIS A 323 -4.42 1.25 -36.98
CA HIS A 323 -3.73 0.16 -37.70
C HIS A 323 -2.84 -0.70 -36.79
N LEU A 324 -2.57 -0.26 -35.56
CA LEU A 324 -1.81 -1.02 -34.56
C LEU A 324 -2.71 -1.97 -33.77
N VAL A 325 -4.03 -1.80 -33.84
CA VAL A 325 -5.00 -2.69 -33.22
C VAL A 325 -5.19 -3.92 -34.09
N THR A 326 -4.68 -5.06 -33.63
CA THR A 326 -4.83 -6.35 -34.33
C THR A 326 -6.01 -7.14 -33.80
N HIS A 327 -6.32 -7.02 -32.49
CA HIS A 327 -7.42 -7.76 -31.86
C HIS A 327 -8.29 -6.84 -31.02
N ARG A 328 -9.59 -7.09 -31.05
CA ARG A 328 -10.60 -6.47 -30.19
C ARG A 328 -11.37 -7.58 -29.49
N TRP A 329 -11.37 -7.56 -28.17
CA TRP A 329 -12.10 -8.50 -27.34
C TRP A 329 -13.15 -7.75 -26.52
N PRO A 330 -14.39 -8.24 -26.46
CA PRO A 330 -15.33 -7.81 -25.44
C PRO A 330 -14.73 -8.08 -24.05
N PHE A 331 -14.90 -7.17 -23.10
CA PHE A 331 -14.34 -7.28 -21.75
C PHE A 331 -14.70 -8.59 -21.04
N ASP A 332 -15.91 -9.10 -21.27
CA ASP A 332 -16.39 -10.38 -20.71
C ASP A 332 -15.56 -11.59 -21.16
N ARG A 333 -14.83 -11.46 -22.27
CA ARG A 333 -13.89 -12.45 -22.81
C ARG A 333 -12.43 -12.04 -22.62
N ALA A 334 -12.14 -11.13 -21.70
CA ALA A 334 -10.77 -10.67 -21.46
C ALA A 334 -9.81 -11.81 -21.08
N VAL A 335 -10.27 -12.84 -20.35
CA VAL A 335 -9.45 -13.99 -19.99
C VAL A 335 -8.92 -14.72 -21.23
N GLU A 336 -9.77 -14.90 -22.25
CA GLU A 336 -9.42 -15.55 -23.51
C GLU A 336 -8.39 -14.73 -24.31
N ALA A 337 -8.47 -13.39 -24.24
CA ALA A 337 -7.45 -12.52 -24.82
C ALA A 337 -6.06 -12.77 -24.20
N TYR A 338 -5.99 -12.96 -22.88
CA TYR A 338 -4.73 -13.30 -22.20
C TYR A 338 -4.25 -14.72 -22.50
N GLU A 339 -5.16 -15.68 -22.66
CA GLU A 339 -4.83 -17.03 -23.11
C GLU A 339 -4.18 -16.99 -24.49
N MET A 340 -4.75 -16.26 -25.45
CA MET A 340 -4.17 -16.07 -26.78
C MET A 340 -2.76 -15.42 -26.73
N ILE A 341 -2.57 -14.39 -25.89
CA ILE A 341 -1.26 -13.74 -25.71
C ILE A 341 -0.20 -14.73 -25.21
N LEU A 342 -0.59 -15.65 -24.32
CA LEU A 342 0.31 -16.59 -23.66
C LEU A 342 0.59 -17.85 -24.49
N GLU A 343 -0.40 -18.36 -25.20
CA GLU A 343 -0.28 -19.56 -26.02
C GLU A 343 0.35 -19.27 -27.38
N GLY A 344 0.25 -18.03 -27.87
CA GLY A 344 0.92 -17.60 -29.10
C GLY A 344 0.30 -18.20 -30.37
N GLY A 345 -1.02 -18.41 -30.36
CA GLY A 345 -1.75 -19.03 -31.48
C GLY A 345 -1.80 -18.19 -32.75
N GLU A 346 -1.62 -16.88 -32.66
CA GLU A 346 -1.63 -15.95 -33.81
C GLU A 346 -0.77 -14.70 -33.57
N PRO A 347 -0.28 -14.02 -34.63
CA PRO A 347 0.47 -12.77 -34.51
C PRO A 347 -0.40 -11.62 -33.99
N TYR A 348 0.11 -10.82 -33.04
CA TYR A 348 -0.58 -9.68 -32.46
C TYR A 348 0.34 -8.47 -32.27
N ILE A 349 -0.21 -7.25 -32.31
CA ILE A 349 0.51 -5.99 -32.00
C ILE A 349 -0.21 -5.20 -30.91
N GLY A 350 -1.49 -4.90 -31.10
CA GLY A 350 -2.32 -4.17 -30.14
C GLY A 350 -3.59 -4.96 -29.84
N VAL A 351 -3.82 -5.24 -28.56
CA VAL A 351 -4.99 -5.98 -28.09
C VAL A 351 -5.84 -5.03 -27.25
N LEU A 352 -7.02 -4.69 -27.75
CA LEU A 352 -7.99 -3.84 -27.06
C LEU A 352 -9.05 -4.69 -26.37
N LEU A 353 -9.39 -4.29 -25.13
CA LEU A 353 -10.62 -4.71 -24.47
C LEU A 353 -11.66 -3.60 -24.64
N THR A 354 -12.85 -3.98 -25.09
CA THR A 354 -14.00 -3.09 -25.36
C THR A 354 -15.10 -3.37 -24.35
N TYR A 355 -15.76 -2.32 -23.90
CA TYR A 355 -16.74 -2.37 -22.81
C TYR A 355 -18.12 -1.95 -23.32
N PRO A 356 -19.20 -2.54 -22.79
CA PRO A 356 -20.55 -2.16 -23.17
C PRO A 356 -20.88 -0.70 -22.84
N ASP A 357 -21.55 0.00 -23.77
CA ASP A 357 -21.96 1.40 -23.60
C ASP A 357 -23.04 1.60 -22.52
N ASP A 358 -23.68 0.53 -22.05
CA ASP A 358 -24.69 0.50 -20.99
C ASP A 358 -24.15 -0.04 -19.66
N ALA A 359 -22.82 -0.16 -19.51
CA ALA A 359 -22.19 -0.59 -18.26
C ALA A 359 -22.75 0.21 -17.05
N PRO A 360 -23.13 -0.46 -15.95
CA PRO A 360 -24.01 0.09 -14.93
C PRO A 360 -23.56 1.47 -14.42
N ARG A 361 -24.51 2.40 -14.31
CA ARG A 361 -24.31 3.66 -13.59
C ARG A 361 -23.85 3.35 -12.16
N ALA A 362 -22.97 4.19 -11.63
CA ALA A 362 -22.28 4.05 -10.33
C ALA A 362 -23.21 4.10 -9.09
N THR A 363 -24.40 3.50 -9.16
CA THR A 363 -25.47 3.58 -8.17
C THR A 363 -25.97 2.22 -7.68
N ALA A 364 -25.38 1.10 -8.12
CA ALA A 364 -25.67 -0.20 -7.49
C ALA A 364 -24.92 -0.28 -6.16
N SER A 365 -25.62 -0.62 -5.07
CA SER A 365 -25.07 -0.70 -3.71
C SER A 365 -23.65 -1.26 -3.73
N GLY A 366 -22.69 -0.54 -3.15
CA GLY A 366 -21.26 -0.89 -3.15
C GLY A 366 -20.94 -2.18 -2.38
N VAL A 367 -21.93 -3.03 -2.10
CA VAL A 367 -21.88 -4.27 -1.36
C VAL A 367 -21.95 -5.45 -2.34
N VAL A 368 -20.99 -6.37 -2.21
CA VAL A 368 -21.01 -7.66 -2.91
C VAL A 368 -21.17 -8.77 -1.88
N TRP A 369 -22.33 -9.45 -1.92
CA TRP A 369 -22.61 -10.62 -1.09
C TRP A 369 -21.90 -11.86 -1.63
N LEU A 370 -21.40 -12.70 -0.71
CA LEU A 370 -20.76 -13.97 -1.04
C LEU A 370 -21.74 -15.12 -0.76
N ALA A 371 -21.81 -16.09 -1.67
CA ALA A 371 -22.74 -17.24 -1.63
C ALA A 371 -22.51 -18.20 -0.43
N THR A 372 -21.72 -17.83 0.56
CA THR A 372 -21.37 -18.64 1.73
C THR A 372 -22.14 -18.25 3.00
N GLY A 373 -23.05 -17.26 2.97
CA GLY A 373 -23.83 -16.83 4.13
C GLY A 373 -25.31 -17.15 3.98
N GLY A 374 -25.84 -17.98 4.89
CA GLY A 374 -27.27 -18.24 5.02
C GLY A 374 -28.06 -16.94 5.23
N ASP A 375 -29.24 -16.94 4.63
CA ASP A 375 -30.23 -15.86 4.63
C ASP A 375 -30.85 -15.75 6.02
N ASP A 376 -30.50 -14.70 6.78
CA ASP A 376 -31.20 -14.34 8.02
C ASP A 376 -31.34 -12.81 8.05
N ARG A 377 -32.54 -12.33 7.75
CA ARG A 377 -32.94 -10.91 7.90
C ARG A 377 -33.29 -10.60 9.36
N ALA A 378 -33.07 -9.34 9.73
CA ALA A 378 -32.89 -8.81 11.09
C ALA A 378 -34.08 -8.90 12.06
N PRO A 379 -33.82 -8.91 13.39
CA PRO A 379 -34.72 -8.37 14.41
C PRO A 379 -34.34 -6.94 14.84
N SER A 380 -35.32 -6.22 15.42
CA SER A 380 -35.31 -4.80 15.78
C SER A 380 -34.34 -4.38 16.90
N VAL A 381 -34.06 -3.07 16.98
CA VAL A 381 -32.90 -2.43 17.64
C VAL A 381 -32.93 -2.40 19.18
N ASP A 382 -34.07 -2.61 19.84
CA ASP A 382 -34.17 -2.42 21.29
C ASP A 382 -34.02 -3.73 22.08
N GLY A 383 -32.79 -4.02 22.51
CA GLY A 383 -32.49 -5.17 23.40
C GLY A 383 -31.11 -5.83 23.28
N ARG A 384 -30.16 -5.26 22.52
CA ARG A 384 -28.91 -5.91 22.05
C ARG A 384 -28.08 -6.65 23.13
N ARG A 385 -27.97 -6.15 24.37
CA ARG A 385 -27.09 -6.74 25.39
C ARG A 385 -27.54 -8.12 25.90
N ALA A 386 -28.84 -8.37 26.02
CA ALA A 386 -29.36 -9.66 26.47
C ALA A 386 -29.36 -10.71 25.34
N ALA A 387 -29.44 -10.27 24.07
CA ALA A 387 -29.52 -11.15 22.91
C ALA A 387 -28.16 -11.69 22.42
N ILE A 388 -27.05 -10.96 22.64
CA ILE A 388 -25.70 -11.39 22.20
C ILE A 388 -25.22 -12.65 22.95
N ALA A 389 -25.66 -12.88 24.18
CA ALA A 389 -25.26 -14.05 24.96
C ALA A 389 -25.70 -15.40 24.33
N GLN A 390 -26.68 -15.39 23.41
CA GLN A 390 -27.22 -16.59 22.75
C GLN A 390 -26.89 -16.69 21.24
N ARG A 391 -26.34 -15.63 20.61
CA ARG A 391 -25.96 -15.63 19.18
C ARG A 391 -24.47 -15.34 18.97
N ALA A 392 -23.92 -15.74 17.83
CA ALA A 392 -22.55 -15.38 17.46
C ALA A 392 -22.38 -13.85 17.37
N VAL A 393 -21.25 -13.34 17.85
CA VAL A 393 -20.87 -11.92 17.74
C VAL A 393 -20.55 -11.63 16.27
N GLY A 394 -21.33 -10.76 15.64
CA GLY A 394 -21.07 -10.33 14.28
C GLY A 394 -19.90 -9.36 14.22
N ILE A 395 -18.91 -9.65 13.37
CA ILE A 395 -17.70 -8.86 13.23
C ILE A 395 -17.68 -8.17 11.86
N GLY A 396 -17.50 -6.86 11.90
CA GLY A 396 -17.15 -6.01 10.76
C GLY A 396 -15.66 -5.70 10.75
N LEU A 397 -15.05 -5.63 9.57
CA LEU A 397 -13.67 -5.16 9.40
C LEU A 397 -13.64 -3.92 8.51
N ILE A 398 -12.99 -2.86 8.97
CA ILE A 398 -12.70 -1.66 8.18
C ILE A 398 -11.18 -1.60 7.99
N GLY A 399 -10.73 -1.77 6.74
CA GLY A 399 -9.32 -1.87 6.38
C GLY A 399 -8.79 -3.31 6.44
N ALA A 400 -8.40 -3.85 5.28
CA ALA A 400 -7.80 -5.18 5.15
C ALA A 400 -6.36 -5.10 4.63
N GLY A 401 -5.55 -4.26 5.30
CA GLY A 401 -4.13 -4.11 5.03
C GLY A 401 -3.32 -5.37 5.34
N GLN A 402 -1.99 -5.27 5.20
CA GLN A 402 -1.10 -6.41 5.45
C GLN A 402 -1.18 -6.90 6.91
N HIS A 403 -1.29 -5.99 7.89
CA HIS A 403 -1.41 -6.37 9.30
C HIS A 403 -2.73 -7.10 9.57
N ALA A 404 -3.87 -6.58 9.09
CA ALA A 404 -5.16 -7.24 9.20
C ALA A 404 -5.16 -8.66 8.61
N LYS A 405 -4.65 -8.83 7.38
CA LYS A 405 -4.60 -10.14 6.70
C LYS A 405 -3.54 -11.08 7.28
N GLY A 406 -2.43 -10.56 7.77
CA GLY A 406 -1.29 -11.34 8.25
C GLY A 406 -1.37 -11.71 9.73
N THR A 407 -2.06 -10.92 10.55
CA THR A 407 -2.03 -11.02 12.01
C THR A 407 -3.44 -11.09 12.62
N LEU A 408 -4.27 -10.06 12.44
CA LEU A 408 -5.57 -9.97 13.13
C LEU A 408 -6.59 -11.03 12.67
N LEU A 409 -6.82 -11.16 11.36
CA LEU A 409 -7.77 -12.14 10.82
C LEU A 409 -7.33 -13.59 11.11
N PRO A 410 -6.03 -13.95 10.98
CA PRO A 410 -5.54 -15.22 11.49
C PRO A 410 -5.72 -15.42 13.00
N ALA A 411 -5.61 -14.36 13.82
CA ALA A 411 -5.81 -14.43 15.26
C ALA A 411 -7.30 -14.67 15.63
N LEU A 412 -8.24 -14.08 14.88
CA LEU A 412 -9.68 -14.33 14.99
C LEU A 412 -10.06 -15.76 14.57
N ARG A 413 -9.32 -16.36 13.63
CA ARG A 413 -9.63 -17.69 13.11
C ARG A 413 -9.65 -18.74 14.23
N GLY A 414 -10.78 -19.44 14.33
CA GLY A 414 -11.00 -20.50 15.32
C GLY A 414 -11.30 -20.01 16.73
N LEU A 415 -11.55 -18.71 16.96
CA LEU A 415 -12.23 -18.27 18.18
C LEU A 415 -13.72 -18.67 18.07
N PRO A 416 -14.30 -19.33 19.09
CA PRO A 416 -15.70 -19.77 19.04
C PRO A 416 -16.64 -18.57 19.08
N GLY A 417 -17.88 -18.72 18.59
CA GLY A 417 -18.96 -17.74 18.80
C GLY A 417 -18.83 -16.42 18.03
N ILE A 418 -18.08 -16.40 16.91
CA ILE A 418 -17.98 -15.22 16.03
C ILE A 418 -18.60 -15.52 14.66
N ALA A 419 -19.11 -14.49 14.01
CA ALA A 419 -19.52 -14.53 12.61
C ALA A 419 -18.87 -13.35 11.86
N LEU A 420 -18.06 -13.64 10.83
CA LEU A 420 -17.48 -12.59 9.99
C LEU A 420 -18.55 -12.09 9.00
N ARG A 421 -19.06 -10.87 9.22
CA ARG A 421 -20.19 -10.33 8.46
C ARG A 421 -19.72 -9.51 7.26
N GLY A 422 -19.20 -8.31 7.52
CA GLY A 422 -18.79 -7.38 6.47
C GLY A 422 -17.32 -7.02 6.53
N VAL A 423 -16.68 -6.86 5.37
CA VAL A 423 -15.37 -6.22 5.25
C VAL A 423 -15.43 -5.05 4.28
N ALA A 424 -14.98 -3.88 4.72
CA ALA A 424 -14.92 -2.68 3.91
C ALA A 424 -13.48 -2.20 3.72
N THR A 425 -13.10 -1.93 2.47
CA THR A 425 -11.82 -1.28 2.15
C THR A 425 -11.98 -0.37 0.94
N ALA A 426 -11.29 0.77 0.89
CA ALA A 426 -11.34 1.70 -0.24
C ALA A 426 -11.06 1.05 -1.62
N SER A 427 -10.28 -0.04 -1.65
CA SER A 427 -10.06 -0.87 -2.84
C SER A 427 -11.05 -2.04 -2.88
N GLY A 428 -11.98 -2.04 -3.85
CA GLY A 428 -12.94 -3.14 -4.01
C GLY A 428 -12.28 -4.53 -4.13
N LEU A 429 -11.17 -4.63 -4.86
CA LEU A 429 -10.41 -5.89 -4.99
C LEU A 429 -9.84 -6.38 -3.67
N THR A 430 -9.32 -5.47 -2.84
CA THR A 430 -8.78 -5.83 -1.52
C THR A 430 -9.90 -6.33 -0.61
N ALA A 431 -11.07 -5.68 -0.64
CA ALA A 431 -12.26 -6.10 0.10
C ALA A 431 -12.74 -7.49 -0.34
N ARG A 432 -12.90 -7.71 -1.66
CA ARG A 432 -13.30 -9.01 -2.23
C ARG A 432 -12.33 -10.12 -1.87
N HIS A 433 -11.02 -9.88 -1.99
CA HIS A 433 -10.01 -10.87 -1.65
C HIS A 433 -10.06 -11.24 -0.15
N ALA A 434 -10.13 -10.24 0.73
CA ALA A 434 -10.25 -10.49 2.17
C ALA A 434 -11.52 -11.27 2.50
N ALA A 435 -12.65 -10.92 1.89
CA ALA A 435 -13.93 -11.56 2.14
C ALA A 435 -13.92 -13.04 1.74
N THR A 436 -13.49 -13.36 0.52
CA THR A 436 -13.38 -14.74 0.04
C THR A 436 -12.39 -15.56 0.87
N LYS A 437 -11.22 -14.98 1.19
CA LYS A 437 -10.15 -15.71 1.89
C LYS A 437 -10.48 -16.05 3.34
N PHE A 438 -11.15 -15.13 4.04
CA PHE A 438 -11.42 -15.28 5.47
C PHE A 438 -12.87 -15.69 5.77
N GLY A 439 -13.76 -15.67 4.77
CA GLY A 439 -15.15 -16.12 4.89
C GLY A 439 -16.08 -15.05 5.46
N PHE A 440 -15.96 -13.81 5.00
CA PHE A 440 -16.97 -12.78 5.30
C PHE A 440 -18.24 -12.99 4.45
N ALA A 441 -19.40 -12.60 4.99
CA ALA A 441 -20.68 -12.71 4.28
C ALA A 441 -20.78 -11.70 3.10
N TYR A 442 -20.21 -10.51 3.24
CA TYR A 442 -20.11 -9.54 2.15
C TYR A 442 -18.82 -8.71 2.21
N CYS A 443 -18.51 -8.05 1.10
CA CYS A 443 -17.52 -6.99 1.04
C CYS A 443 -18.10 -5.69 0.51
N ALA A 444 -17.52 -4.57 0.93
CA ALA A 444 -17.88 -3.23 0.49
C ALA A 444 -16.65 -2.33 0.28
N SER A 445 -16.86 -1.20 -0.39
CA SER A 445 -15.86 -0.13 -0.52
C SER A 445 -16.13 1.08 0.36
N ASP A 446 -17.39 1.32 0.72
CA ASP A 446 -17.78 2.24 1.77
C ASP A 446 -17.83 1.48 3.10
N TYR A 447 -17.19 2.04 4.12
CA TYR A 447 -17.18 1.48 5.47
C TYR A 447 -18.51 1.70 6.19
N ARG A 448 -19.34 2.65 5.76
CA ARG A 448 -20.67 2.88 6.34
C ARG A 448 -21.57 1.65 6.23
N GLU A 449 -21.42 0.86 5.17
CA GLU A 449 -22.12 -0.44 5.02
C GLU A 449 -21.85 -1.37 6.21
N VAL A 450 -20.63 -1.33 6.77
CA VAL A 450 -20.26 -2.10 7.98
C VAL A 450 -20.84 -1.49 9.26
N LEU A 451 -20.94 -0.16 9.32
CA LEU A 451 -21.50 0.53 10.48
C LEU A 451 -23.03 0.38 10.56
N ASP A 452 -23.69 0.43 9.40
CA ASP A 452 -25.14 0.41 9.26
C ASP A 452 -25.72 -1.02 9.36
N ASP A 453 -24.90 -2.06 9.16
CA ASP A 453 -25.33 -3.46 9.31
C ASP A 453 -25.75 -3.76 10.76
N PRO A 454 -27.04 -4.02 11.04
CA PRO A 454 -27.53 -4.26 12.39
C PRO A 454 -27.03 -5.58 13.01
N GLN A 455 -26.49 -6.50 12.20
CA GLN A 455 -25.96 -7.79 12.63
C GLN A 455 -24.48 -7.72 13.01
N ILE A 456 -23.82 -6.59 12.79
CA ILE A 456 -22.45 -6.34 13.26
C ILE A 456 -22.51 -5.77 14.68
N ASP A 457 -21.81 -6.43 15.60
CA ASP A 457 -21.71 -6.05 17.02
C ASP A 457 -20.35 -5.42 17.32
N LEU A 458 -19.28 -5.94 16.70
CA LEU A 458 -17.90 -5.50 16.86
C LEU A 458 -17.31 -5.06 15.52
N VAL A 459 -16.77 -3.85 15.47
CA VAL A 459 -16.01 -3.32 14.34
C VAL A 459 -14.52 -3.37 14.66
N VAL A 460 -13.76 -4.01 13.78
CA VAL A 460 -12.29 -4.01 13.79
C VAL A 460 -11.81 -2.93 12.82
N VAL A 461 -11.10 -1.92 13.31
CA VAL A 461 -10.50 -0.83 12.51
C VAL A 461 -9.01 -1.11 12.35
N ALA A 462 -8.59 -1.43 11.13
CA ALA A 462 -7.21 -1.79 10.78
C ALA A 462 -6.74 -1.04 9.51
N THR A 463 -6.91 0.28 9.53
CA THR A 463 -6.55 1.22 8.45
C THR A 463 -5.18 1.86 8.69
N ARG A 464 -4.85 2.97 8.00
CA ARG A 464 -3.68 3.81 8.33
C ARG A 464 -4.01 4.70 9.53
N HIS A 465 -2.97 5.10 10.28
CA HIS A 465 -3.11 5.74 11.59
C HIS A 465 -4.02 6.99 11.55
N GLY A 466 -3.88 7.85 10.55
CA GLY A 466 -4.65 9.10 10.42
C GLY A 466 -6.18 8.94 10.35
N THR A 467 -6.68 7.72 10.15
CA THR A 467 -8.13 7.44 10.08
C THR A 467 -8.70 6.75 11.31
N HIS A 468 -7.85 6.29 12.24
CA HIS A 468 -8.28 5.47 13.38
C HIS A 468 -9.29 6.16 14.28
N ALA A 469 -8.96 7.36 14.78
CA ALA A 469 -9.82 8.09 15.72
C ALA A 469 -11.22 8.36 15.14
N ARG A 470 -11.27 8.83 13.88
CA ARG A 470 -12.53 9.11 13.19
C ARG A 470 -13.38 7.85 13.01
N LEU A 471 -12.81 6.77 12.48
CA LEU A 471 -13.53 5.53 12.24
C LEU A 471 -13.98 4.85 13.55
N ALA A 472 -13.15 4.91 14.60
CA ALA A 472 -13.50 4.43 15.92
C ALA A 472 -14.65 5.24 16.54
N ALA A 473 -14.59 6.57 16.46
CA ALA A 473 -15.64 7.46 16.96
C ALA A 473 -16.99 7.22 16.24
N GLU A 474 -16.98 7.12 14.92
CA GLU A 474 -18.18 6.83 14.12
C GLU A 474 -18.77 5.44 14.44
N ALA A 475 -17.93 4.41 14.61
CA ALA A 475 -18.39 3.08 14.99
C ALA A 475 -18.98 3.03 16.41
N LEU A 476 -18.37 3.73 17.37
CA LEU A 476 -18.91 3.89 18.72
C LEU A 476 -20.26 4.61 18.68
N ALA A 477 -20.36 5.71 17.92
CA ALA A 477 -21.60 6.46 17.75
C ALA A 477 -22.73 5.62 17.15
N ALA A 478 -22.41 4.69 16.25
CA ALA A 478 -23.33 3.68 15.70
C ALA A 478 -23.70 2.55 16.71
N GLY A 479 -23.22 2.64 17.95
CA GLY A 479 -23.49 1.69 19.02
C GLY A 479 -22.76 0.36 18.85
N LYS A 480 -21.63 0.33 18.13
CA LYS A 480 -20.80 -0.86 17.91
C LYS A 480 -19.66 -0.90 18.92
N HIS A 481 -19.29 -2.10 19.38
CA HIS A 481 -18.00 -2.29 20.02
C HIS A 481 -16.89 -2.05 18.99
N VAL A 482 -15.74 -1.56 19.43
CA VAL A 482 -14.61 -1.18 18.58
C VAL A 482 -13.33 -1.83 19.08
N PHE A 483 -12.66 -2.55 18.18
CA PHE A 483 -11.26 -2.91 18.30
C PHE A 483 -10.49 -2.10 17.26
N VAL A 484 -9.59 -1.22 17.69
CA VAL A 484 -8.84 -0.33 16.78
C VAL A 484 -7.36 -0.61 16.88
N GLU A 485 -6.69 -0.71 15.73
CA GLU A 485 -5.23 -0.76 15.67
C GLU A 485 -4.62 0.47 16.34
N LYS A 486 -3.39 0.32 16.84
CA LYS A 486 -2.65 1.47 17.38
C LYS A 486 -2.05 2.32 16.25
N PRO A 487 -1.84 3.62 16.47
CA PRO A 487 -2.24 4.41 17.64
C PRO A 487 -3.72 4.75 17.59
N LEU A 488 -4.30 5.16 18.74
CA LEU A 488 -5.70 5.56 18.81
C LEU A 488 -5.95 6.88 18.04
N ALA A 489 -5.04 7.83 18.14
CA ALA A 489 -5.11 9.16 17.55
C ALA A 489 -3.70 9.69 17.23
N LEU A 490 -3.61 10.59 16.25
CA LEU A 490 -2.36 11.28 15.90
C LEU A 490 -2.17 12.62 16.61
N ASP A 491 -3.26 13.24 17.05
CA ASP A 491 -3.24 14.52 17.73
C ASP A 491 -4.31 14.60 18.84
N LEU A 492 -4.27 15.70 19.60
CA LEU A 492 -5.19 15.92 20.71
C LEU A 492 -6.64 16.09 20.27
N ALA A 493 -6.91 16.70 19.12
CA ALA A 493 -8.27 16.91 18.62
C ALA A 493 -8.93 15.57 18.23
N GLN A 494 -8.17 14.72 17.55
CA GLN A 494 -8.56 13.34 17.24
C GLN A 494 -8.82 12.52 18.51
N LEU A 495 -7.94 12.63 19.51
CA LEU A 495 -8.12 11.93 20.79
C LEU A 495 -9.39 12.41 21.50
N HIS A 496 -9.64 13.73 21.52
CA HIS A 496 -10.84 14.31 22.11
C HIS A 496 -12.11 13.75 21.45
N ALA A 497 -12.14 13.70 20.11
CA ALA A 497 -13.30 13.22 19.36
C ALA A 497 -13.65 11.75 19.68
N VAL A 498 -12.66 10.86 19.75
CA VAL A 498 -12.91 9.44 20.05
C VAL A 498 -13.24 9.20 21.52
N VAL A 499 -12.67 9.97 22.44
CA VAL A 499 -12.99 9.90 23.87
C VAL A 499 -14.41 10.38 24.14
N ASP A 500 -14.84 11.47 23.51
CA ASP A 500 -16.22 11.96 23.59
C ASP A 500 -17.22 10.91 23.08
N ALA A 501 -16.92 10.29 21.94
CA ALA A 501 -17.76 9.21 21.40
C ALA A 501 -17.85 8.01 22.35
N ALA A 502 -16.72 7.60 22.96
CA ALA A 502 -16.68 6.50 23.93
C ALA A 502 -17.47 6.83 25.20
N ARG A 503 -17.34 8.06 25.73
CA ARG A 503 -18.08 8.54 26.91
C ARG A 503 -19.59 8.66 26.64
N ALA A 504 -19.96 9.09 25.43
CA ALA A 504 -21.37 9.19 25.02
C ALA A 504 -22.02 7.81 24.83
N GLN A 505 -21.22 6.77 24.56
CA GLN A 505 -21.69 5.40 24.34
C GLN A 505 -21.02 4.41 25.31
N PRO A 506 -21.27 4.55 26.64
CA PRO A 506 -20.60 3.72 27.65
C PRO A 506 -20.98 2.23 27.55
N ALA A 507 -22.02 1.92 26.78
CA ALA A 507 -22.43 0.56 26.50
C ALA A 507 -21.54 -0.16 25.46
N ALA A 508 -20.86 0.62 24.60
CA ALA A 508 -19.95 0.16 23.57
C ALA A 508 -18.51 0.17 24.09
N TYR A 509 -17.75 -0.87 23.77
CA TYR A 509 -16.38 -1.01 24.27
C TYR A 509 -15.40 -0.48 23.24
N LEU A 510 -14.48 0.37 23.66
CA LEU A 510 -13.32 0.76 22.87
C LEU A 510 -12.10 -0.01 23.38
N MET A 511 -11.45 -0.76 22.49
CA MET A 511 -10.20 -1.43 22.78
C MET A 511 -9.16 -1.08 21.71
N VAL A 512 -8.06 -0.48 22.13
CA VAL A 512 -6.88 -0.27 21.27
C VAL A 512 -6.00 -1.51 21.29
N ASP A 513 -5.44 -1.92 20.15
CA ASP A 513 -4.55 -3.10 20.07
C ASP A 513 -3.15 -2.85 20.68
N PHE A 514 -3.12 -2.57 21.97
CA PHE A 514 -1.90 -2.68 22.76
C PHE A 514 -1.65 -4.14 23.16
N ASN A 515 -1.58 -5.02 22.16
CA ASN A 515 -1.42 -6.48 22.28
C ASN A 515 -0.48 -6.98 23.39
N ARG A 516 0.68 -6.33 23.61
CA ARG A 516 1.77 -6.80 24.48
C ARG A 516 1.34 -7.11 25.92
N ARG A 517 0.39 -6.37 26.48
CA ARG A 517 -0.18 -6.65 27.81
C ARG A 517 -0.90 -8.01 27.88
N PHE A 518 -1.42 -8.49 26.75
CA PHE A 518 -2.11 -9.77 26.62
C PHE A 518 -1.17 -10.94 26.32
N SER A 519 0.13 -10.68 26.08
CA SER A 519 1.09 -11.75 25.86
C SER A 519 1.15 -12.70 27.06
N PRO A 520 1.33 -14.01 26.83
CA PRO A 520 1.48 -14.97 27.93
C PRO A 520 2.68 -14.63 28.82
N PHE A 521 3.73 -14.01 28.26
CA PHE A 521 4.94 -13.60 28.97
C PHE A 521 4.70 -12.39 29.90
N ALA A 522 3.99 -11.36 29.43
CA ALA A 522 3.65 -10.21 30.26
C ALA A 522 2.69 -10.59 31.40
N ARG A 523 1.68 -11.42 31.12
CA ARG A 523 0.76 -11.97 32.12
C ARG A 523 1.49 -12.78 33.19
N TRP A 524 2.32 -13.73 32.75
CA TRP A 524 3.15 -14.57 33.63
C TRP A 524 4.06 -13.74 34.53
N LEU A 525 4.60 -12.63 34.01
CA LEU A 525 5.47 -11.76 34.79
C LEU A 525 4.69 -10.87 35.76
N LYS A 526 3.55 -10.30 35.34
CA LYS A 526 2.67 -9.52 36.20
C LYS A 526 2.20 -10.31 37.42
N GLU A 527 1.81 -11.57 37.21
CA GLU A 527 1.41 -12.47 38.30
C GLU A 527 2.53 -12.68 39.35
N ARG A 528 3.81 -12.64 38.94
CA ARG A 528 4.96 -12.87 39.84
C ARG A 528 5.37 -11.64 40.63
N PHE A 529 5.07 -10.45 40.10
CA PHE A 529 5.19 -9.20 40.82
C PHE A 529 3.91 -8.84 41.61
N ALA A 530 2.86 -9.66 41.54
CA ALA A 530 1.65 -9.45 42.32
C ALA A 530 1.96 -9.40 43.82
N GLY A 531 1.44 -8.38 44.51
CA GLY A 531 1.70 -8.16 45.93
C GLY A 531 3.06 -7.52 46.26
N CYS A 532 3.86 -7.12 45.27
CA CYS A 532 5.03 -6.28 45.50
C CYS A 532 4.58 -4.88 45.96
N ALA A 533 4.90 -4.51 47.20
CA ALA A 533 4.58 -3.18 47.74
C ALA A 533 5.54 -2.09 47.25
N GLU A 534 6.77 -2.46 46.87
CA GLU A 534 7.75 -1.53 46.31
C GLU A 534 7.35 -1.13 44.88
N PRO A 535 7.43 0.17 44.51
CA PRO A 535 7.26 0.59 43.13
C PRO A 535 8.28 -0.07 42.19
N LEU A 536 7.82 -0.50 41.02
CA LEU A 536 8.67 -1.20 40.06
C LEU A 536 9.51 -0.22 39.22
N ALA A 537 10.68 -0.66 38.78
CA ALA A 537 11.43 -0.02 37.68
C ALA A 537 11.31 -0.90 36.43
N VAL A 538 10.89 -0.32 35.30
CA VAL A 538 10.68 -1.05 34.03
C VAL A 538 11.56 -0.47 32.93
N HIS A 539 12.36 -1.30 32.28
CA HIS A 539 13.21 -0.89 31.16
C HIS A 539 12.79 -1.64 29.89
N CYS A 540 12.53 -0.91 28.81
CA CYS A 540 12.21 -1.48 27.50
C CYS A 540 13.27 -1.05 26.49
N THR A 541 13.85 -2.01 25.77
CA THR A 541 14.76 -1.76 24.65
C THR A 541 14.14 -2.31 23.38
N VAL A 542 14.09 -1.47 22.34
CA VAL A 542 13.46 -1.77 21.05
C VAL A 542 14.43 -1.45 19.92
N ASN A 543 14.94 -2.49 19.27
CA ASN A 543 15.79 -2.41 18.09
C ASN A 543 14.92 -2.50 16.83
N ALA A 544 14.37 -1.38 16.42
CA ALA A 544 13.25 -1.33 15.47
C ALA A 544 13.68 -1.26 14.00
N GLY A 545 14.97 -1.02 13.72
CA GLY A 545 15.53 -0.84 12.37
C GLY A 545 15.13 0.49 11.70
N PRO A 546 15.78 0.88 10.60
CA PRO A 546 15.47 2.12 9.88
C PRO A 546 14.14 2.03 9.13
N VAL A 547 13.44 3.18 9.04
CA VAL A 547 12.28 3.38 8.17
C VAL A 547 12.74 4.06 6.87
N PRO A 548 12.33 3.58 5.67
CA PRO A 548 12.63 4.26 4.42
C PRO A 548 12.09 5.70 4.40
N PRO A 549 12.82 6.69 3.84
CA PRO A 549 12.40 8.09 3.83
C PRO A 549 11.05 8.38 3.16
N ASP A 550 10.62 7.51 2.25
CA ASP A 550 9.38 7.58 1.46
C ASP A 550 8.23 6.76 2.09
N HIS A 551 8.43 6.17 3.27
CA HIS A 551 7.42 5.35 3.92
C HIS A 551 6.34 6.20 4.59
N TRP A 552 5.06 5.84 4.40
CA TRP A 552 3.89 6.55 4.94
C TRP A 552 3.92 6.79 6.45
N THR A 553 4.66 6.00 7.22
CA THR A 553 4.80 6.21 8.68
C THR A 553 5.46 7.54 9.03
N LEU A 554 6.27 8.09 8.12
CA LEU A 554 6.91 9.40 8.27
C LEU A 554 6.04 10.55 7.76
N ASP A 555 4.91 10.24 7.11
CA ASP A 555 3.91 11.23 6.74
C ASP A 555 3.20 11.72 8.01
N PRO A 556 3.19 13.03 8.31
CA PRO A 556 2.55 13.55 9.52
C PRO A 556 1.05 13.26 9.60
N ASP A 557 0.35 13.27 8.46
CA ASP A 557 -1.11 13.14 8.40
C ASP A 557 -1.54 11.67 8.39
N ASP A 558 -0.76 10.81 7.73
CA ASP A 558 -1.08 9.39 7.56
C ASP A 558 -0.45 8.49 8.64
N GLY A 559 0.74 8.87 9.12
CA GLY A 559 1.64 8.03 9.91
C GLY A 559 1.92 8.52 11.33
N GLY A 560 2.13 9.83 11.51
CA GLY A 560 2.41 10.46 12.81
C GLY A 560 3.72 10.00 13.48
N GLY A 561 4.65 9.38 12.74
CA GLY A 561 5.95 8.96 13.26
C GLY A 561 5.92 7.75 14.22
N ARG A 562 7.11 7.35 14.68
CA ARG A 562 7.29 6.13 15.49
C ARG A 562 7.00 6.32 16.97
N ILE A 563 7.03 7.54 17.48
CA ILE A 563 6.71 7.84 18.88
C ILE A 563 5.23 7.55 19.10
N VAL A 564 4.35 8.25 18.38
CA VAL A 564 2.91 8.01 18.42
C VAL A 564 2.60 6.60 17.91
N GLY A 565 3.19 6.19 16.78
CA GLY A 565 2.84 4.95 16.10
C GLY A 565 3.40 3.65 16.68
N GLU A 566 4.50 3.62 17.42
CA GLU A 566 5.11 2.37 17.94
C GLU A 566 5.49 2.43 19.42
N VAL A 567 6.00 3.56 19.95
CA VAL A 567 6.40 3.67 21.37
C VAL A 567 5.21 3.49 22.31
N CYS A 568 3.99 3.85 21.86
CA CYS A 568 2.73 3.65 22.58
C CYS A 568 2.56 2.23 23.16
N HIS A 569 3.02 1.21 22.43
CA HIS A 569 2.96 -0.18 22.87
C HIS A 569 3.71 -0.45 24.18
N PHE A 570 4.84 0.23 24.39
CA PHE A 570 5.71 0.02 25.55
C PHE A 570 5.26 0.88 26.73
N ILE A 571 4.66 2.04 26.47
CA ILE A 571 3.98 2.84 27.49
C ILE A 571 2.78 2.06 28.06
N ASP A 572 1.97 1.45 27.19
CA ASP A 572 0.87 0.57 27.62
C ASP A 572 1.37 -0.64 28.41
N LEU A 573 2.43 -1.31 27.93
CA LEU A 573 3.01 -2.45 28.64
C LEU A 573 3.53 -2.08 30.03
N MET A 574 4.16 -0.90 30.18
CA MET A 574 4.58 -0.39 31.48
C MET A 574 3.39 -0.13 32.40
N GLN A 575 2.31 0.46 31.90
CA GLN A 575 1.07 0.63 32.67
C GLN A 575 0.53 -0.71 33.14
N TYR A 576 0.47 -1.69 32.24
CA TYR A 576 0.00 -3.03 32.58
C TYR A 576 0.84 -3.71 33.65
N LEU A 577 2.18 -3.68 33.53
CA LEU A 577 3.10 -4.33 34.46
C LEU A 577 3.15 -3.63 35.83
N THR A 578 3.05 -2.30 35.85
CA THR A 578 3.10 -1.50 37.09
C THR A 578 1.74 -1.33 37.76
N GLY A 579 0.65 -1.51 37.02
CA GLY A 579 -0.72 -1.27 37.50
C GLY A 579 -1.04 0.21 37.73
N ALA A 580 -0.30 1.14 37.09
CA ALA A 580 -0.46 2.58 37.30
C ALA A 580 -0.36 3.37 35.99
N LEU A 581 -1.01 4.53 35.94
CA LEU A 581 -1.00 5.43 34.79
C LEU A 581 0.30 6.28 34.75
N PRO A 582 0.81 6.64 33.56
CA PRO A 582 1.90 7.61 33.43
C PRO A 582 1.41 8.99 33.87
N VAL A 583 2.25 9.73 34.60
CA VAL A 583 1.94 11.09 35.09
C VAL A 583 2.96 12.13 34.64
N ARG A 584 4.16 11.70 34.21
CA ARG A 584 5.21 12.59 33.71
C ARG A 584 6.17 11.85 32.79
N VAL A 585 6.61 12.52 31.74
CA VAL A 585 7.60 12.00 30.79
C VAL A 585 8.74 12.99 30.58
N TYR A 586 9.90 12.48 30.21
CA TYR A 586 11.02 13.23 29.63
C TYR A 586 11.60 12.40 28.50
N ALA A 587 12.16 13.03 27.47
CA ALA A 587 12.75 12.29 26.36
C ALA A 587 13.93 13.06 25.76
N GLU A 588 14.83 12.30 25.14
CA GLU A 588 15.97 12.79 24.38
C GLU A 588 16.05 12.05 23.04
N MET A 589 16.37 12.78 21.98
CA MET A 589 16.63 12.21 20.66
C MET A 589 18.12 11.90 20.48
N LEU A 590 18.42 10.78 19.85
CA LEU A 590 19.75 10.48 19.33
C LEU A 590 19.79 10.85 17.85
N ALA A 591 20.35 12.03 17.55
CA ALA A 591 20.55 12.46 16.16
C ALA A 591 21.67 11.63 15.50
N ALA A 592 21.35 10.97 14.39
CA ALA A 592 22.30 10.19 13.60
C ALA A 592 22.06 10.39 12.09
N PRO A 593 23.11 10.56 11.27
CA PRO A 593 22.95 10.65 9.82
C PRO A 593 22.25 9.42 9.25
N GLY A 594 21.28 9.65 8.34
CA GLY A 594 20.55 8.58 7.66
C GLY A 594 19.31 8.06 8.41
N TYR A 595 18.95 8.65 9.55
CA TYR A 595 17.74 8.31 10.31
C TYR A 595 16.87 9.56 10.53
N ALA A 596 15.55 9.38 10.58
CA ALA A 596 14.68 10.45 11.05
C ALA A 596 14.96 10.70 12.55
N PRO A 597 15.00 11.96 13.03
CA PRO A 597 15.25 12.24 14.44
C PRO A 597 14.31 11.51 15.40
N SER A 598 13.05 11.34 15.00
CA SER A 598 12.02 10.61 15.76
C SER A 598 12.20 9.09 15.82
N ASP A 599 13.15 8.51 15.06
CA ASP A 599 13.38 7.06 15.01
C ASP A 599 14.30 6.56 16.13
N ASN A 600 15.03 7.47 16.79
CA ASN A 600 15.93 7.13 17.88
C ASN A 600 15.65 8.03 19.09
N VAL A 601 14.95 7.48 20.08
CA VAL A 601 14.52 8.21 21.28
C VAL A 601 14.76 7.39 22.54
N VAL A 602 15.25 8.06 23.59
CA VAL A 602 15.28 7.53 24.94
C VAL A 602 14.26 8.30 25.77
N VAL A 603 13.30 7.58 26.34
CA VAL A 603 12.20 8.14 27.12
C VAL A 603 12.35 7.71 28.58
N SER A 604 12.09 8.61 29.51
CA SER A 604 11.89 8.33 30.93
C SER A 604 10.44 8.62 31.32
N LEU A 605 9.80 7.73 32.06
CA LEU A 605 8.42 7.85 32.52
C LEU A 605 8.34 7.76 34.05
N LYS A 606 7.44 8.54 34.65
CA LYS A 606 6.99 8.41 36.03
C LYS A 606 5.55 7.94 36.04
N MET A 607 5.26 6.92 36.84
CA MET A 607 3.91 6.37 37.03
C MET A 607 3.28 6.90 38.33
N ALA A 608 1.95 6.89 38.41
CA ALA A 608 1.19 7.42 39.54
C ALA A 608 1.51 6.73 40.88
N ASN A 609 1.79 5.43 40.87
CA ASN A 609 2.16 4.66 42.07
C ASN A 609 3.64 4.81 42.48
N GLY A 610 4.37 5.74 41.85
CA GLY A 610 5.79 5.96 42.11
C GLY A 610 6.73 5.13 41.25
N ALA A 611 6.24 4.16 40.48
CA ALA A 611 7.06 3.37 39.56
C ALA A 611 7.75 4.28 38.52
N VAL A 612 8.89 3.82 38.00
CA VAL A 612 9.65 4.54 36.98
C VAL A 612 9.91 3.63 35.79
N GLY A 613 9.89 4.22 34.59
CA GLY A 613 10.10 3.51 33.35
C GLY A 613 11.17 4.16 32.48
N SER A 614 11.85 3.37 31.66
CA SER A 614 12.62 3.91 30.53
C SER A 614 12.40 3.12 29.26
N ILE A 615 12.27 3.80 28.12
CA ILE A 615 12.16 3.18 26.79
C ILE A 615 13.33 3.67 25.95
N ALA A 616 14.20 2.76 25.53
CA ALA A 616 15.18 3.01 24.48
C ALA A 616 14.64 2.45 23.17
N TYR A 617 14.21 3.34 22.27
CA TYR A 617 13.69 2.98 20.96
C TYR A 617 14.69 3.44 19.89
N VAL A 618 15.30 2.50 19.17
CA VAL A 618 16.42 2.79 18.27
C VAL A 618 16.29 2.09 16.92
N ALA A 619 16.70 2.77 15.86
CA ALA A 619 16.70 2.29 14.49
C ALA A 619 18.07 1.79 14.02
N GLY A 620 19.16 2.20 14.68
CA GLY A 620 20.54 1.93 14.23
C GLY A 620 21.19 0.63 14.74
N GLY A 621 20.45 -0.25 15.43
CA GLY A 621 21.01 -1.49 15.98
C GLY A 621 21.20 -2.62 14.95
N GLU A 622 22.04 -3.59 15.28
CA GLU A 622 22.27 -4.80 14.45
C GLU A 622 21.00 -5.65 14.36
N ARG A 623 20.54 -5.98 13.14
CA ARG A 623 19.28 -6.70 12.88
C ARG A 623 19.31 -8.15 13.38
N ALA A 624 20.49 -8.75 13.55
CA ALA A 624 20.63 -10.07 14.18
C ALA A 624 20.31 -10.05 15.70
N HIS A 625 20.34 -8.89 16.34
CA HIS A 625 19.98 -8.76 17.75
C HIS A 625 18.45 -8.84 17.95
N PRO A 626 17.95 -9.50 19.01
CA PRO A 626 16.52 -9.55 19.30
C PRO A 626 15.86 -8.17 19.32
N ARG A 627 14.67 -8.07 18.72
CA ARG A 627 13.98 -6.79 18.53
C ARG A 627 13.55 -6.13 19.82
N GLU A 628 12.99 -6.89 20.76
CA GLU A 628 12.34 -6.34 21.97
C GLU A 628 12.89 -7.03 23.22
N ARG A 629 13.25 -6.24 24.24
CA ARG A 629 13.62 -6.74 25.56
C ARG A 629 12.98 -5.87 26.63
N VAL A 630 12.37 -6.50 27.63
CA VAL A 630 11.71 -5.81 28.75
C VAL A 630 12.28 -6.34 30.05
N GLU A 631 12.70 -5.46 30.94
CA GLU A 631 13.18 -5.78 32.27
C GLU A 631 12.33 -5.10 33.33
N VAL A 632 12.06 -5.80 34.43
CA VAL A 632 11.26 -5.31 35.55
C VAL A 632 12.03 -5.59 36.83
N PHE A 633 12.22 -4.58 37.65
CA PHE A 633 12.94 -4.66 38.92
C PHE A 633 12.03 -4.19 40.07
N GLY A 634 12.09 -4.88 41.21
CA GLY A 634 11.40 -4.47 42.44
C GLY A 634 11.21 -5.63 43.42
N GLY A 635 11.09 -5.35 44.72
CA GLY A 635 10.82 -6.35 45.74
C GLY A 635 11.89 -7.42 45.88
N GLY A 636 13.15 -7.07 45.56
CA GLY A 636 14.29 -8.01 45.51
C GLY A 636 14.20 -9.03 44.38
N ALA A 637 13.39 -8.76 43.34
CA ALA A 637 13.21 -9.63 42.19
C ALA A 637 13.51 -8.91 40.87
N VAL A 638 13.87 -9.71 39.85
CA VAL A 638 14.12 -9.26 38.48
C VAL A 638 13.34 -10.13 37.50
N GLY A 639 12.54 -9.48 36.66
CA GLY A 639 11.82 -10.07 35.54
C GLY A 639 12.44 -9.67 34.22
N VAL A 640 12.54 -10.60 33.27
CA VAL A 640 13.02 -10.28 31.91
C VAL A 640 12.13 -10.97 30.88
N ILE A 641 11.58 -10.23 29.93
CA ILE A 641 10.93 -10.75 28.71
C ILE A 641 11.90 -10.57 27.55
N GLU A 642 12.17 -11.66 26.83
CA GLU A 642 13.02 -11.67 25.64
C GLU A 642 12.17 -11.90 24.39
N ASN A 643 11.99 -10.82 23.61
CA ASN A 643 11.27 -10.76 22.33
C ASN A 643 9.93 -11.48 22.32
N PHE A 644 9.21 -11.50 23.45
CA PHE A 644 7.97 -12.25 23.64
C PHE A 644 8.07 -13.72 23.16
N ARG A 645 9.23 -14.34 23.40
CA ARG A 645 9.50 -15.78 23.20
C ARG A 645 9.80 -16.48 24.51
N ALA A 646 10.35 -15.76 25.48
CA ALA A 646 10.62 -16.27 26.81
C ALA A 646 10.43 -15.17 27.85
N ALA A 647 10.14 -15.58 29.07
CA ALA A 647 10.26 -14.72 30.24
C ALA A 647 10.99 -15.45 31.36
N THR A 648 11.81 -14.72 32.10
CA THR A 648 12.52 -15.20 33.29
C THR A 648 12.14 -14.34 34.48
N PHE A 649 12.16 -14.95 35.67
CA PHE A 649 11.94 -14.27 36.93
C PHE A 649 12.92 -14.82 37.96
N THR A 650 13.70 -13.93 38.58
CA THR A 650 14.72 -14.28 39.56
C THR A 650 14.43 -13.58 40.88
N ARG A 651 14.37 -14.34 41.97
CA ARG A 651 14.20 -13.81 43.34
C ARG A 651 14.94 -14.69 44.34
N ALA A 652 15.69 -14.09 45.25
CA ALA A 652 16.46 -14.80 46.29
C ALA A 652 17.33 -15.94 45.71
N GLY A 653 18.01 -15.69 44.58
CA GLY A 653 18.85 -16.68 43.89
C GLY A 653 18.11 -17.79 43.14
N ARG A 654 16.78 -17.87 43.23
CA ARG A 654 15.96 -18.84 42.49
C ARG A 654 15.49 -18.24 41.17
N ARG A 655 15.75 -18.93 40.07
CA ARG A 655 15.32 -18.56 38.72
C ARG A 655 14.16 -19.43 38.24
N GLN A 656 13.08 -18.80 37.81
CA GLN A 656 11.97 -19.41 37.10
C GLN A 656 11.97 -18.93 35.65
N GLN A 657 11.49 -19.75 34.72
CA GLN A 657 11.41 -19.39 33.31
C GLN A 657 10.18 -20.01 32.63
N THR A 658 9.63 -19.29 31.66
CA THR A 658 8.66 -19.79 30.68
C THR A 658 9.18 -19.50 29.27
N ARG A 659 8.89 -20.38 28.30
CA ARG A 659 9.37 -20.26 26.92
C ARG A 659 8.36 -20.81 25.93
N GLY A 660 8.12 -20.05 24.86
CA GLY A 660 7.44 -20.50 23.65
C GLY A 660 8.44 -21.13 22.68
N TRP A 661 8.20 -22.39 22.29
CA TRP A 661 9.15 -23.16 21.48
C TRP A 661 9.11 -22.84 19.98
N LEU A 662 7.97 -22.36 19.46
CA LEU A 662 7.73 -22.29 18.01
C LEU A 662 7.43 -20.88 17.47
N ARG A 663 7.02 -19.91 18.30
CA ARG A 663 6.53 -18.60 17.85
C ARG A 663 6.83 -17.49 18.85
N VAL A 664 6.94 -16.27 18.32
CA VAL A 664 6.80 -15.03 19.09
C VAL A 664 5.32 -14.85 19.38
N ASP A 665 4.93 -14.64 20.63
CA ASP A 665 3.54 -14.39 21.00
C ASP A 665 3.41 -13.06 21.74
N ARG A 666 3.11 -12.01 20.97
CA ARG A 666 2.86 -10.66 21.48
C ARG A 666 1.45 -10.45 22.02
N GLY A 667 0.57 -11.46 21.99
CA GLY A 667 -0.75 -11.36 22.62
C GLY A 667 -1.94 -10.97 21.74
N HIS A 668 -1.79 -10.81 20.42
CA HIS A 668 -2.91 -10.39 19.52
C HIS A 668 -4.17 -11.26 19.68
N ARG A 669 -4.01 -12.60 19.66
CA ARG A 669 -5.13 -13.53 19.84
C ARG A 669 -5.77 -13.42 21.21
N ALA A 670 -4.95 -13.23 22.25
CA ALA A 670 -5.42 -13.10 23.62
C ALA A 670 -6.14 -11.77 23.87
N ALA A 671 -5.72 -10.70 23.17
CA ALA A 671 -6.38 -9.40 23.18
C ALA A 671 -7.79 -9.48 22.59
N LEU A 672 -7.92 -10.02 21.37
CA LEU A 672 -9.20 -10.23 20.71
C LEU A 672 -10.13 -11.18 21.48
N ALA A 673 -9.59 -12.27 22.04
CA ALA A 673 -10.37 -13.20 22.86
C ALA A 673 -10.94 -12.52 24.10
N ALA A 674 -10.14 -11.73 24.83
CA ALA A 674 -10.59 -11.01 26.01
C ALA A 674 -11.73 -10.02 25.68
N LEU A 675 -11.63 -9.31 24.55
CA LEU A 675 -12.71 -8.42 24.10
C LEU A 675 -13.99 -9.19 23.78
N LEU A 676 -13.90 -10.28 23.02
CA LEU A 676 -15.05 -11.09 22.65
C LEU A 676 -15.74 -11.71 23.86
N GLU A 677 -14.96 -12.16 24.85
CA GLU A 677 -15.49 -12.65 26.13
C GLU A 677 -16.24 -11.55 26.88
N ALA A 678 -15.68 -10.33 26.97
CA ALA A 678 -16.35 -9.20 27.61
C ALA A 678 -17.65 -8.81 26.89
N VAL A 679 -17.64 -8.76 25.54
CA VAL A 679 -18.80 -8.44 24.71
C VAL A 679 -19.93 -9.46 24.89
N ARG A 680 -19.61 -10.75 24.96
CA ARG A 680 -20.61 -11.81 25.16
C ARG A 680 -21.13 -11.89 26.59
N GLY A 681 -20.24 -11.76 27.55
CA GLY A 681 -20.55 -11.91 28.97
C GLY A 681 -21.22 -10.68 29.58
N GLY A 682 -21.18 -9.53 28.92
CA GLY A 682 -21.67 -8.26 29.47
C GLY A 682 -20.85 -7.73 30.65
N GLY A 683 -19.61 -8.23 30.82
CA GLY A 683 -18.66 -7.79 31.85
C GLY A 683 -17.93 -6.49 31.47
N PRO A 684 -17.12 -5.90 32.36
CA PRO A 684 -16.37 -4.68 32.07
C PRO A 684 -15.42 -4.85 30.87
N PRO A 685 -15.05 -3.76 30.18
CA PRO A 685 -14.07 -3.82 29.09
C PRO A 685 -12.72 -4.37 29.61
N PRO A 686 -11.97 -5.12 28.79
CA PRO A 686 -10.68 -5.70 29.21
C PRO A 686 -9.61 -4.66 29.60
N VAL A 687 -9.75 -3.43 29.14
CA VAL A 687 -8.88 -2.28 29.44
C VAL A 687 -9.77 -1.08 29.70
N ALA A 688 -9.46 -0.30 30.74
CA ALA A 688 -10.21 0.91 31.04
C ALA A 688 -9.92 2.00 30.00
N LEU A 689 -10.91 2.84 29.69
CA LEU A 689 -10.76 3.97 28.75
C LEU A 689 -9.59 4.87 29.16
N ASP A 690 -9.45 5.15 30.46
CA ASP A 690 -8.40 6.01 30.99
C ASP A 690 -6.98 5.48 30.72
N GLU A 691 -6.79 4.16 30.64
CA GLU A 691 -5.49 3.58 30.29
C GLU A 691 -5.15 3.84 28.81
N HIS A 692 -6.14 3.73 27.91
CA HIS A 692 -5.94 4.04 26.49
C HIS A 692 -5.64 5.54 26.29
N VAL A 693 -6.35 6.40 27.01
CA VAL A 693 -6.14 7.85 27.00
C VAL A 693 -4.75 8.21 27.53
N ALA A 694 -4.37 7.70 28.70
CA ALA A 694 -3.09 8.01 29.31
C ALA A 694 -1.90 7.53 28.45
N THR A 695 -2.04 6.36 27.80
CA THR A 695 -1.04 5.88 26.82
C THR A 695 -0.84 6.88 25.68
N THR A 696 -1.94 7.36 25.10
CA THR A 696 -1.92 8.25 23.92
C THR A 696 -1.44 9.65 24.30
N LEU A 697 -1.89 10.20 25.43
CA LEU A 697 -1.40 11.47 25.95
C LEU A 697 0.09 11.41 26.28
N ALA A 698 0.58 10.29 26.82
CA ALA A 698 2.00 10.13 27.09
C ALA A 698 2.83 10.15 25.79
N THR A 699 2.33 9.65 24.66
CA THR A 699 3.04 9.80 23.38
C THR A 699 3.12 11.25 22.91
N PHE A 700 2.04 12.03 23.04
CA PHE A 700 2.07 13.46 22.70
C PHE A 700 3.00 14.24 23.64
N ALA A 701 2.96 13.92 24.94
CA ALA A 701 3.83 14.52 25.93
C ALA A 701 5.32 14.22 25.67
N ILE A 702 5.66 13.08 25.06
CA ILE A 702 7.04 12.78 24.63
C ILE A 702 7.47 13.74 23.52
N GLU A 703 6.63 13.97 22.52
CA GLU A 703 6.94 14.92 21.44
C GLU A 703 7.08 16.36 21.97
N ASP A 704 6.23 16.75 22.92
CA ASP A 704 6.35 18.03 23.61
C ASP A 704 7.62 18.12 24.47
N ALA A 705 8.01 17.04 25.16
CA ALA A 705 9.24 17.00 25.94
C ALA A 705 10.47 17.17 25.03
N LEU A 706 10.47 16.52 23.87
CA LEU A 706 11.53 16.66 22.86
C LEU A 706 11.61 18.10 22.31
N ARG A 707 10.46 18.73 22.06
CA ARG A 707 10.38 20.10 21.56
C ARG A 707 10.83 21.14 22.59
N THR A 708 10.49 20.91 23.87
CA THR A 708 10.74 21.87 24.96
C THR A 708 12.01 21.61 25.75
N ALA A 709 12.63 20.44 25.58
CA ALA A 709 13.75 19.93 26.37
C ALA A 709 13.47 19.95 27.88
N ARG A 710 12.22 19.65 28.28
CA ARG A 710 11.76 19.67 29.67
C ARG A 710 10.87 18.48 30.00
N PRO A 711 10.80 18.05 31.27
CA PRO A 711 9.80 17.08 31.68
C PRO A 711 8.38 17.62 31.49
N VAL A 712 7.49 16.82 30.90
CA VAL A 712 6.10 17.18 30.60
C VAL A 712 5.16 16.30 31.40
N ALA A 713 4.14 16.90 32.02
CA ALA A 713 3.10 16.18 32.74
C ALA A 713 2.16 15.46 31.76
N VAL A 714 1.71 14.26 32.12
CA VAL A 714 0.65 13.56 31.39
C VAL A 714 -0.64 13.82 32.15
N ASP A 715 -1.38 14.83 31.71
CA ASP A 715 -2.58 15.31 32.39
C ASP A 715 -3.84 14.99 31.57
N PRO A 716 -4.70 14.06 32.03
CA PRO A 716 -5.98 13.77 31.38
C PRO A 716 -6.95 14.94 31.34
N ALA A 717 -6.80 15.95 32.22
CA ALA A 717 -7.70 17.09 32.31
C ALA A 717 -7.70 17.97 31.05
N VAL A 718 -6.70 17.82 30.17
CA VAL A 718 -6.68 18.46 28.83
C VAL A 718 -7.85 18.02 27.94
N LEU A 719 -8.53 16.93 28.30
CA LEU A 719 -9.73 16.42 27.63
C LEU A 719 -11.04 16.86 28.31
N ASP A 720 -10.98 17.64 29.39
CA ASP A 720 -12.18 18.15 30.05
C ASP A 720 -12.58 19.50 29.46
N ARG A 721 -13.79 19.58 28.91
CA ARG A 721 -14.31 20.81 28.25
C ARG A 721 -14.41 22.02 29.20
N SER A 722 -14.38 21.81 30.52
CA SER A 722 -14.38 22.88 31.53
C SER A 722 -13.02 23.59 31.68
N ALA A 723 -11.93 23.04 31.13
CA ALA A 723 -10.59 23.62 31.23
C ALA A 723 -10.22 24.56 30.07
N GLN A 724 -11.11 24.71 29.07
CA GLN A 724 -10.90 25.57 27.88
C GLN A 724 -11.81 26.81 27.85
N GLY A 725 -12.45 27.14 28.97
CA GLY A 725 -13.34 28.30 29.14
C GLY A 725 -12.60 29.56 29.58
#